data_AF-A0AA36GTJ1-F1
#
_entry.id   AF-A0AA36GTJ1-F1
#
_cell.length_a   1.000
_cell.length_b   1.000
_cell.length_c   1.000
_cell.angle_alpha   90.00
_cell.angle_beta   90.00
_cell.angle_gamma   90.00
#
_symmetry.space_group_name_H-M   'P 1'
#
loop_
_entity.id
_entity.type
_entity.pdbx_description
1 polymer ?
#
loop_
_entity_poly.entity_id
_entity_poly.type
_entity_poly.pdbx_seq_one_letter_code
_entity_poly.pdbx_strand_id
1 'polypeptide(L)'
;MDAAGYIDNHPGEFESPIQTAKQNSSNRTRTLDHLLRSPLRCHCATATLMPYSSASLITGFTSCAGGKWPCNSPHKTARHLAKVAKKKLADAERALVLEQSKVSTLEDKVNEQQQQLSAYQVDIDMVTEQHRNMILARDEEIKKLRTELERSQLGSTSSDIDTGNVEQTILDLRKEIAHWKSLVEADSSKVSPKEMEERLASERRRKEEEIASLVEMHTRNMNEMREMYEERICALEGKASSSTSNTSLLDAVLLEKEELLETKRKLEEMVKQRESACPSTADASVTAADDRLVVLDFVERSGNSNDVSDLEEKLREAQSMIDHLQASTSEMEAKVAEAENLKIQHKELAQAYNDLNEEFEKYKEATAANTQDNNNQDLTRRIDLLKANLIEYEERYEMCKRENLETVAQLERLSGEFERLKTGFADVRDQKDSDMSVEVERLRMALDQAKQDRDRLRADVDKFRTTIEGIDTELDALRVSNQRLSQENERMAAIIDRYNAVLESSAAQDFMNEHSSNSQQLSDQQSTAFENLNRELREEIIMLQERNRLLSEESRLLSEVNAHMKKQEETDSKRTQLLEEKISLLEEHREELQTSLRDLQERADRKEADQRKSNSDEVTALTDQLREALAANAEKTEECEKLRQQTDDLEKEVTVRQSCIDEMIAQTNVLQVQLQLAAENNMHLKQQILEKDRSLSTLNDEVNRKQPEESTLTDEANKESGNDGVEERQASPSKIEVVITSEDAGRLEEELKLLKQSFAELEGKLKERDEVVETLTQQNAQLRQSYAELEAQLKERNGVVETLAQQNEQLRQVITQKHSESVDYYTRLEAALAQVAALEQKLTSNEQQSAQAIASEQSSREKMSRELQRLKEHLLLIEETSTTEAVEAEKRETELREQIRLLQSSVNAADSESARSAENMKAELSSLQERVVVAEESAEDWKSRFETEKRLRAETNEALTSLQVVVRELSTDHERETADASHRNMELQRKIEELTAVVENTRAEMERLSLDKQTMEDLLESAKSTINSRQKIVEDLEVQLEELRASSRLSTESYRIDDATLRQLFLSYFTAPVDKRADIALLLASILEYPPEDMEKVRHAVSGRTPSKKRQSGGISLAEQFIRFLENESESASTAPHLPVAPRESTPGPSITPPTLNPTPSQPNNTTGGVTILV
;
A
#
# COMPACT_ATOMS: atom_id res chain seq x y z
N MET A 1 71.44 -7.51 3.20
CA MET A 1 70.64 -8.08 4.31
C MET A 1 69.18 -7.87 3.94
N ASP A 2 68.70 -8.41 2.81
CA ASP A 2 68.59 -9.82 2.34
C ASP A 2 67.10 -10.19 2.47
N ALA A 3 66.38 -10.79 1.54
CA ALA A 3 66.52 -11.15 0.13
C ALA A 3 65.10 -11.66 -0.26
N ALA A 4 64.49 -11.23 -1.36
CA ALA A 4 64.39 -11.94 -2.64
C ALA A 4 63.15 -12.86 -2.82
N GLY A 5 62.51 -12.74 -3.99
CA GLY A 5 61.44 -13.64 -4.44
C GLY A 5 60.67 -13.20 -5.69
N TYR A 6 61.38 -12.86 -6.77
CA TYR A 6 60.88 -12.70 -8.15
C TYR A 6 60.54 -14.08 -8.78
N ILE A 7 59.59 -14.16 -9.70
CA ILE A 7 59.72 -14.77 -11.06
C ILE A 7 58.43 -14.60 -11.89
N ASP A 8 58.65 -14.11 -13.11
CA ASP A 8 57.77 -13.89 -14.26
C ASP A 8 57.13 -15.14 -14.89
N ASN A 9 56.07 -14.95 -15.69
CA ASN A 9 56.10 -15.25 -17.14
C ASN A 9 54.82 -14.80 -17.89
N HIS A 10 55.00 -13.82 -18.79
CA HIS A 10 54.20 -13.53 -20.00
C HIS A 10 54.39 -14.65 -21.05
N PRO A 11 53.51 -14.86 -22.07
CA PRO A 11 53.26 -13.95 -23.23
C PRO A 11 51.75 -13.86 -23.60
N GLY A 12 51.22 -12.97 -24.45
CA GLY A 12 51.71 -12.27 -25.63
C GLY A 12 50.82 -12.66 -26.83
N GLU A 13 50.45 -11.66 -27.65
CA GLU A 13 49.87 -11.75 -29.01
C GLU A 13 48.33 -11.88 -29.14
N PHE A 14 47.64 -11.31 -30.14
CA PHE A 14 47.78 -10.18 -31.09
C PHE A 14 46.50 -10.30 -31.96
N GLU A 15 45.74 -9.23 -32.21
CA GLU A 15 45.24 -8.91 -33.56
C GLU A 15 44.57 -7.52 -33.61
N SER A 16 45.19 -6.69 -34.44
CA SER A 16 44.83 -5.36 -35.00
C SER A 16 43.66 -5.49 -36.02
N PRO A 17 43.31 -4.54 -36.94
CA PRO A 17 43.85 -3.21 -37.31
C PRO A 17 42.81 -2.05 -37.39
N ILE A 18 43.15 -0.77 -37.20
CA ILE A 18 43.95 0.20 -37.99
C ILE A 18 43.28 0.62 -39.32
N GLN A 19 42.86 1.90 -39.49
CA GLN A 19 43.64 2.99 -40.14
C GLN A 19 42.78 4.14 -40.73
N THR A 20 43.18 5.38 -40.38
CA THR A 20 43.23 6.61 -41.22
C THR A 20 41.95 7.22 -41.82
N ALA A 21 41.80 8.53 -42.01
CA ALA A 21 42.45 9.76 -41.58
C ALA A 21 41.69 10.94 -42.25
N LYS A 22 41.97 12.15 -41.76
CA LYS A 22 41.96 13.46 -42.45
C LYS A 22 40.70 14.35 -42.43
N GLN A 23 40.89 15.42 -41.65
CA GLN A 23 40.97 16.83 -42.06
C GLN A 23 39.71 17.69 -42.22
N ASN A 24 39.71 18.72 -41.34
CA ASN A 24 39.64 20.16 -41.63
C ASN A 24 38.29 20.85 -41.83
N SER A 25 37.90 21.54 -40.75
CA SER A 25 37.86 23.01 -40.60
C SER A 25 36.80 23.88 -41.29
N SER A 26 36.32 24.81 -40.46
CA SER A 26 36.15 26.27 -40.71
C SER A 26 34.73 26.81 -40.95
N ASN A 27 34.23 27.53 -39.93
CA ASN A 27 33.91 28.97 -39.95
C ASN A 27 33.32 29.59 -41.23
N ARG A 28 32.13 30.22 -41.13
CA ARG A 28 31.95 31.69 -41.02
C ARG A 28 30.50 32.14 -41.28
N THR A 29 30.05 33.02 -40.40
CA THR A 29 29.24 34.23 -40.57
C THR A 29 28.83 34.71 -41.98
N ARG A 30 27.62 35.31 -41.99
CA ARG A 30 27.19 36.63 -42.54
C ARG A 30 26.28 36.67 -43.78
N THR A 31 25.24 37.51 -43.64
CA THR A 31 24.66 38.48 -44.60
C THR A 31 23.78 38.00 -45.76
N LEU A 32 22.50 38.44 -45.83
CA LEU A 32 22.00 39.65 -46.55
C LEU A 32 20.50 39.53 -46.94
N ASP A 33 19.73 40.54 -46.52
CA ASP A 33 18.78 41.38 -47.26
C ASP A 33 17.76 40.85 -48.29
N HIS A 34 16.51 41.26 -47.99
CA HIS A 34 15.53 41.99 -48.81
C HIS A 34 14.72 41.34 -49.95
N LEU A 35 13.40 41.60 -49.82
CA LEU A 35 12.45 42.08 -50.84
C LEU A 35 11.89 41.07 -51.87
N LEU A 36 10.58 40.78 -51.79
CA LEU A 36 9.54 41.29 -52.71
C LEU A 36 8.17 40.59 -52.56
N ARG A 37 7.15 41.43 -52.34
CA ARG A 37 5.81 41.48 -52.98
C ARG A 37 4.90 40.22 -53.05
N SER A 38 3.73 40.41 -52.41
CA SER A 38 2.31 40.18 -52.80
C SER A 38 2.04 39.87 -54.31
N PRO A 39 0.85 39.41 -54.78
CA PRO A 39 -0.51 39.63 -54.23
C PRO A 39 -1.60 38.55 -54.53
N LEU A 40 -2.89 38.91 -54.30
CA LEU A 40 -4.16 38.44 -54.92
C LEU A 40 -5.01 37.47 -54.06
N ARG A 41 -6.16 37.94 -53.51
CA ARG A 41 -7.54 37.98 -54.10
C ARG A 41 -8.18 36.58 -54.10
N CYS A 42 -9.45 36.33 -53.75
CA CYS A 42 -10.67 37.14 -53.66
C CYS A 42 -11.81 36.30 -53.02
N HIS A 43 -12.75 36.97 -52.34
CA HIS A 43 -14.22 36.78 -52.37
C HIS A 43 -14.82 35.50 -51.75
N CYS A 44 -16.01 35.47 -51.11
CA CYS A 44 -17.11 36.43 -50.97
C CYS A 44 -18.04 35.95 -49.83
N ALA A 45 -18.60 36.92 -49.06
CA ALA A 45 -20.02 37.09 -48.71
C ALA A 45 -20.77 35.97 -47.93
N THR A 46 -21.71 36.22 -47.00
CA THR A 46 -22.71 37.30 -46.94
C THR A 46 -23.39 37.32 -45.55
N ALA A 47 -23.63 38.53 -45.01
CA ALA A 47 -24.79 39.04 -44.23
C ALA A 47 -25.43 38.17 -43.11
N THR A 48 -25.84 38.71 -41.95
CA THR A 48 -26.96 39.68 -41.85
C THR A 48 -27.17 40.20 -40.40
N LEU A 49 -27.27 41.54 -40.25
CA LEU A 49 -28.02 42.38 -39.28
C LEU A 49 -27.68 42.44 -37.75
N MET A 50 -26.88 43.46 -37.37
CA MET A 50 -27.17 44.66 -36.51
C MET A 50 -28.55 44.81 -35.81
N PRO A 51 -28.75 45.78 -34.86
CA PRO A 51 -27.84 46.41 -33.87
C PRO A 51 -28.53 46.72 -32.50
N TYR A 52 -27.79 47.22 -31.50
CA TYR A 52 -28.05 48.52 -30.85
C TYR A 52 -26.82 48.98 -30.06
N SER A 53 -26.43 50.24 -30.29
CA SER A 53 -25.29 50.93 -29.69
C SER A 53 -25.74 52.32 -29.24
N SER A 54 -25.28 52.74 -28.06
CA SER A 54 -25.11 54.12 -27.57
C SER A 54 -24.53 53.99 -26.15
N ALA A 55 -23.57 54.75 -25.63
CA ALA A 55 -22.72 55.89 -25.99
C ALA A 55 -21.62 55.89 -24.86
N SER A 56 -20.54 56.67 -24.77
CA SER A 56 -20.03 57.83 -25.49
C SER A 56 -18.57 58.03 -25.05
N LEU A 57 -17.72 58.42 -25.98
CA LEU A 57 -16.40 58.99 -25.75
C LEU A 57 -16.51 60.48 -25.36
N ILE A 58 -15.70 60.93 -24.39
CA ILE A 58 -15.21 62.31 -24.26
C ILE A 58 -13.72 62.26 -23.92
N THR A 59 -12.88 62.70 -24.86
CA THR A 59 -11.60 63.42 -24.69
C THR A 59 -11.15 63.78 -26.11
N GLY A 60 -11.13 65.04 -26.53
CA GLY A 60 -10.10 66.01 -26.18
C GLY A 60 -9.14 66.17 -27.37
N PHE A 61 -9.40 67.15 -28.25
CA PHE A 61 -8.43 67.57 -29.27
C PHE A 61 -8.34 69.09 -29.27
N THR A 62 -7.15 69.58 -28.91
CA THR A 62 -6.69 70.94 -29.14
C THR A 62 -6.00 71.03 -30.51
N SER A 63 -6.07 72.24 -31.07
CA SER A 63 -5.11 72.85 -32.00
C SER A 63 -5.39 72.81 -33.52
N CYS A 64 -5.56 74.03 -34.02
CA CYS A 64 -5.08 74.62 -35.28
C CYS A 64 -5.86 74.47 -36.61
N ALA A 65 -6.33 75.67 -37.03
CA ALA A 65 -6.12 76.31 -38.34
C ALA A 65 -7.11 76.05 -39.49
N GLY A 66 -7.89 77.11 -39.78
CA GLY A 66 -8.01 77.67 -41.13
C GLY A 66 -8.90 76.95 -42.15
N GLY A 67 -10.14 77.45 -42.34
CA GLY A 67 -10.91 77.13 -43.55
C GLY A 67 -12.37 77.58 -43.48
N LYS A 68 -12.73 78.62 -44.25
CA LYS A 68 -14.11 79.07 -44.50
C LYS A 68 -15.01 77.92 -44.96
N TRP A 69 -16.20 77.78 -44.36
CA TRP A 69 -17.33 77.05 -44.94
C TRP A 69 -18.59 77.94 -44.97
N PRO A 70 -19.46 77.81 -46.00
CA PRO A 70 -20.52 78.77 -46.29
C PRO A 70 -21.78 78.53 -45.47
N CYS A 71 -22.49 79.62 -45.21
CA CYS A 71 -23.78 79.69 -44.53
C CYS A 71 -24.81 78.71 -45.12
N ASN A 72 -25.34 77.80 -44.30
CA ASN A 72 -26.60 77.10 -44.56
C ASN A 72 -27.53 77.26 -43.34
N SER A 73 -28.79 77.62 -43.63
CA SER A 73 -29.77 78.19 -42.70
C SER A 73 -29.95 77.43 -41.36
N PRO A 74 -29.80 78.10 -40.19
CA PRO A 74 -29.89 77.49 -38.86
C PRO A 74 -31.26 76.86 -38.54
N HIS A 75 -32.32 77.22 -39.25
CA HIS A 75 -33.67 76.71 -39.00
C HIS A 75 -33.87 75.24 -39.39
N LYS A 76 -33.15 74.72 -40.40
CA LYS A 76 -33.28 73.31 -40.81
C LYS A 76 -32.59 72.38 -39.81
N THR A 77 -31.43 72.78 -39.32
CA THR A 77 -30.67 72.04 -38.30
C THR A 77 -31.42 72.01 -36.97
N ALA A 78 -32.00 73.14 -36.54
CA ALA A 78 -32.83 73.22 -35.33
C ALA A 78 -34.08 72.33 -35.41
N ARG A 79 -34.78 72.28 -36.56
CA ARG A 79 -35.94 71.39 -36.74
C ARG A 79 -35.56 69.91 -36.73
N HIS A 80 -34.40 69.55 -37.28
CA HIS A 80 -33.96 68.16 -37.28
C HIS A 80 -33.56 67.72 -35.86
N LEU A 81 -32.82 68.57 -35.13
CA LEU A 81 -32.48 68.34 -33.73
C LEU A 81 -33.72 68.23 -32.84
N ALA A 82 -34.73 69.09 -33.01
CA ALA A 82 -35.99 68.99 -32.28
C ALA A 82 -36.76 67.70 -32.57
N LYS A 83 -36.74 67.21 -33.82
CA LYS A 83 -37.35 65.91 -34.17
C LYS A 83 -36.59 64.73 -33.57
N VAL A 84 -35.26 64.78 -33.57
CA VAL A 84 -34.42 63.75 -32.93
C VAL A 84 -34.62 63.74 -31.43
N ALA A 85 -34.68 64.91 -30.78
CA ALA A 85 -34.96 65.02 -29.35
C ALA A 85 -36.34 64.46 -28.99
N LYS A 86 -37.38 64.79 -29.75
CA LYS A 86 -38.73 64.21 -29.56
C LYS A 86 -38.77 62.69 -29.73
N LYS A 87 -38.03 62.16 -30.71
CA LYS A 87 -37.92 60.70 -30.90
C LYS A 87 -37.19 60.04 -29.73
N LYS A 88 -36.08 60.62 -29.27
CA LYS A 88 -35.34 60.12 -28.10
C LYS A 88 -36.17 60.19 -26.82
N LEU A 89 -36.98 61.24 -26.63
CA LEU A 89 -37.92 61.34 -25.51
C LEU A 89 -38.96 60.20 -25.56
N ALA A 90 -39.59 59.97 -26.71
CA ALA A 90 -40.57 58.90 -26.87
C ALA A 90 -39.96 57.48 -26.73
N ASP A 91 -38.68 57.31 -27.11
CA ASP A 91 -37.96 56.05 -26.90
C ASP A 91 -37.61 55.85 -25.41
N ALA A 92 -37.25 56.92 -24.69
CA ALA A 92 -37.02 56.89 -23.24
C ALA A 92 -38.32 56.65 -22.44
N GLU A 93 -39.44 57.26 -22.83
CA GLU A 93 -40.76 57.01 -22.22
C GLU A 93 -41.19 55.55 -22.39
N ARG A 94 -40.95 54.94 -23.56
CA ARG A 94 -41.23 53.52 -23.78
C ARG A 94 -40.33 52.61 -22.95
N ALA A 95 -39.06 52.96 -22.79
CA ALA A 95 -38.14 52.23 -21.92
C ALA A 95 -38.58 52.32 -20.45
N LEU A 96 -39.00 53.51 -19.99
CA LEU A 96 -39.51 53.71 -18.64
C LEU A 96 -40.75 52.85 -18.35
N VAL A 97 -41.70 52.77 -19.29
CA VAL A 97 -42.90 51.93 -19.13
C VAL A 97 -42.55 50.44 -19.06
N LEU A 98 -41.58 49.98 -19.85
CA LEU A 98 -41.11 48.60 -19.79
C LEU A 98 -40.43 48.31 -18.45
N GLU A 99 -39.58 49.20 -17.95
CA GLU A 99 -38.95 49.03 -16.64
C GLU A 99 -39.98 49.10 -15.50
N GLN A 100 -40.98 49.98 -15.56
CA GLN A 100 -42.09 50.01 -14.61
C GLN A 100 -42.87 48.69 -14.60
N SER A 101 -43.11 48.09 -15.77
CA SER A 101 -43.76 46.77 -15.85
C SER A 101 -42.90 45.66 -15.23
N LYS A 102 -41.58 45.70 -15.40
CA LYS A 102 -40.67 44.74 -14.79
C LYS A 102 -40.61 44.89 -13.28
N VAL A 103 -40.53 46.12 -12.77
CA VAL A 103 -40.56 46.41 -11.34
C VAL A 103 -41.85 45.86 -10.73
N SER A 104 -43.01 46.11 -11.33
CA SER A 104 -44.29 45.54 -10.86
C SER A 104 -44.28 44.01 -10.83
N THR A 105 -43.72 43.34 -11.84
CA THR A 105 -43.61 41.85 -11.80
C THR A 105 -42.64 41.34 -10.74
N LEU A 106 -41.61 42.12 -10.40
CA LEU A 106 -40.67 41.78 -9.33
C LEU A 106 -41.31 42.01 -7.96
N GLU A 107 -42.06 43.10 -7.78
CA GLU A 107 -42.84 43.36 -6.57
C GLU A 107 -43.85 42.23 -6.30
N ASP A 108 -44.56 41.76 -7.33
CA ASP A 108 -45.49 40.63 -7.19
C ASP A 108 -44.77 39.33 -6.76
N LYS A 109 -43.59 39.06 -7.32
CA LYS A 109 -42.76 37.89 -6.92
C LYS A 109 -42.23 38.02 -5.50
N VAL A 110 -41.79 39.20 -5.09
CA VAL A 110 -41.34 39.45 -3.71
C VAL A 110 -42.51 39.25 -2.74
N ASN A 111 -43.72 39.73 -3.08
CA ASN A 111 -44.91 39.50 -2.28
C ASN A 111 -45.29 38.01 -2.18
N GLU A 112 -45.20 37.26 -3.28
CA GLU A 112 -45.43 35.81 -3.29
C GLU A 112 -44.40 35.07 -2.42
N GLN A 113 -43.11 35.42 -2.53
CA GLN A 113 -42.04 34.86 -1.70
C GLN A 113 -42.24 35.21 -0.21
N GLN A 114 -42.65 36.43 0.10
CA GLN A 114 -42.95 36.86 1.47
C GLN A 114 -44.13 36.05 2.06
N GLN A 115 -45.16 35.78 1.26
CA GLN A 115 -46.27 34.92 1.68
C GLN A 115 -45.81 33.48 1.92
N GLN A 116 -44.96 32.93 1.04
CA GLN A 116 -44.40 31.59 1.23
C GLN A 116 -43.54 31.49 2.49
N LEU A 117 -42.67 32.46 2.75
CA LEU A 117 -41.87 32.53 3.99
C LEU A 117 -42.75 32.63 5.23
N SER A 118 -43.84 33.41 5.17
CA SER A 118 -44.79 33.50 6.29
C SER A 118 -45.51 32.17 6.55
N ALA A 119 -45.83 31.40 5.51
CA ALA A 119 -46.44 30.08 5.65
C ALA A 119 -45.46 29.08 6.26
N TYR A 120 -44.19 29.06 5.81
CA TYR A 120 -43.15 28.21 6.39
C TYR A 120 -42.87 28.55 7.87
N GLN A 121 -42.91 29.83 8.25
CA GLN A 121 -42.75 30.22 9.65
C GLN A 121 -43.86 29.63 10.54
N VAL A 122 -45.10 29.65 10.07
CA VAL A 122 -46.23 29.04 10.79
C VAL A 122 -46.05 27.53 10.94
N ASP A 123 -45.55 26.84 9.91
CA ASP A 123 -45.28 25.40 9.98
C ASP A 123 -44.14 25.08 10.97
N ILE A 124 -43.07 25.89 10.99
CA ILE A 124 -41.97 25.76 11.96
C ILE A 124 -42.48 25.96 13.39
N ASP A 125 -43.31 26.97 13.63
CA ASP A 125 -43.89 27.23 14.95
C ASP A 125 -44.79 26.07 15.40
N MET A 126 -45.58 25.49 14.49
CA MET A 126 -46.42 24.32 14.76
C MET A 126 -45.57 23.08 15.12
N VAL A 127 -44.50 22.82 14.37
CA VAL A 127 -43.58 21.71 14.63
C VAL A 127 -42.85 21.91 15.96
N THR A 128 -42.44 23.14 16.27
CA THR A 128 -41.78 23.49 17.53
C THR A 128 -42.72 23.25 18.72
N GLU A 129 -43.99 23.63 18.60
CA GLU A 129 -44.99 23.39 19.63
C GLU A 129 -45.30 21.89 19.81
N GLN A 130 -45.31 21.10 18.73
CA GLN A 130 -45.44 19.65 18.83
C GLN A 130 -44.27 19.01 19.57
N HIS A 131 -43.03 19.40 19.25
CA HIS A 131 -41.84 18.92 19.96
C HIS A 131 -41.85 19.31 21.43
N ARG A 132 -42.22 20.56 21.73
CA ARG A 132 -42.37 21.05 23.11
C ARG A 132 -43.36 20.20 23.90
N ASN A 133 -44.53 19.89 23.32
CA ASN A 133 -45.54 19.04 23.95
C ASN A 133 -45.06 17.60 24.14
N MET A 134 -44.30 17.05 23.19
CA MET A 134 -43.70 15.72 23.33
C MET A 134 -42.65 15.67 24.46
N ILE A 135 -41.80 16.69 24.58
CA ILE A 135 -40.82 16.80 25.67
C ILE A 135 -41.53 16.87 27.02
N LEU A 136 -42.56 17.72 27.15
CA LEU A 136 -43.35 17.82 28.37
C LEU A 136 -44.02 16.49 28.74
N ALA A 137 -44.56 15.77 27.76
CA ALA A 137 -45.15 14.44 28.00
C ALA A 137 -44.10 13.42 28.49
N ARG A 138 -42.89 13.44 27.93
CA ARG A 138 -41.78 12.56 28.35
C ARG A 138 -41.25 12.92 29.74
N ASP A 139 -41.15 14.20 30.06
CA ASP A 139 -40.76 14.64 31.40
C ASP A 139 -41.77 14.21 32.47
N GLU A 140 -43.06 14.26 32.17
CA GLU A 140 -44.11 13.75 33.06
C GLU A 140 -44.03 12.22 33.22
N GLU A 141 -43.70 11.48 32.17
CA GLU A 141 -43.45 10.03 32.24
C GLU A 141 -42.22 9.70 33.09
N ILE A 142 -41.12 10.43 32.90
CA ILE A 142 -39.91 10.30 33.72
C ILE A 142 -40.20 10.59 35.19
N LYS A 143 -41.00 11.63 35.49
CA LYS A 143 -41.45 11.92 36.87
C LYS A 143 -42.25 10.76 37.44
N LYS A 144 -43.20 10.20 36.69
CA LYS A 144 -43.97 9.02 37.13
C LYS A 144 -43.06 7.84 37.43
N LEU A 145 -42.15 7.50 36.53
CA LEU A 145 -41.20 6.39 36.73
C LEU A 145 -40.30 6.63 37.94
N ARG A 146 -39.84 7.87 38.17
CA ARG A 146 -39.07 8.22 39.38
C ARG A 146 -39.89 8.01 40.65
N THR A 147 -41.15 8.46 40.67
CA THR A 147 -42.02 8.24 41.84
C THR A 147 -42.31 6.76 42.11
N GLU A 148 -42.42 5.94 41.06
CA GLU A 148 -42.65 4.50 41.18
C GLU A 148 -41.38 3.76 41.64
N LEU A 149 -40.20 4.23 41.22
CA LEU A 149 -38.91 3.72 41.63
C LEU A 149 -38.59 4.08 43.10
N GLU A 150 -38.88 5.31 43.53
CA GLU A 150 -38.80 5.74 44.93
C GLU A 150 -39.77 4.93 45.82
N ARG A 151 -40.99 4.68 45.34
CA ARG A 151 -41.98 3.85 46.04
C ARG A 151 -41.52 2.39 46.17
N SER A 152 -40.79 1.87 45.19
CA SER A 152 -40.21 0.52 45.23
C SER A 152 -39.00 0.45 46.17
N GLN A 153 -38.20 1.51 46.27
CA GLN A 153 -37.07 1.59 47.20
C GLN A 153 -37.49 1.70 48.66
N LEU A 154 -38.65 2.31 48.95
CA LEU A 154 -39.21 2.41 50.31
C LEU A 154 -39.95 1.14 50.80
N GLY A 155 -40.11 0.12 49.94
CA GLY A 155 -40.83 -1.11 50.25
C GLY A 155 -39.99 -2.28 50.80
N SER A 156 -38.66 -2.18 50.83
CA SER A 156 -37.79 -3.34 51.16
C SER A 156 -37.41 -3.42 52.64
N THR A 157 -38.38 -3.78 53.49
CA THR A 157 -38.13 -4.51 54.74
C THR A 157 -39.27 -5.49 55.02
N SER A 158 -39.34 -6.61 54.29
CA SER A 158 -39.91 -7.86 54.83
C SER A 158 -39.61 -9.03 53.89
N SER A 159 -39.02 -10.07 54.47
CA SER A 159 -38.81 -11.39 53.91
C SER A 159 -40.12 -12.06 53.49
N ASP A 160 -40.19 -12.50 52.23
CA ASP A 160 -40.53 -13.86 51.79
C ASP A 160 -40.96 -13.81 50.33
N ILE A 161 -40.12 -14.38 49.47
CA ILE A 161 -40.31 -14.41 48.01
C ILE A 161 -41.33 -15.52 47.71
N ASP A 162 -42.57 -15.09 47.49
CA ASP A 162 -43.63 -15.93 46.92
C ASP A 162 -43.43 -16.01 45.39
N THR A 163 -42.99 -17.17 44.94
CA THR A 163 -42.55 -17.45 43.55
C THR A 163 -43.70 -17.49 42.54
N GLY A 164 -44.95 -17.38 42.97
CA GLY A 164 -46.12 -17.34 42.07
C GLY A 164 -46.35 -16.01 41.36
N ASN A 165 -45.84 -14.88 41.89
CA ASN A 165 -46.16 -13.55 41.35
C ASN A 165 -45.27 -13.15 40.16
N VAL A 166 -44.08 -13.75 40.05
CA VAL A 166 -43.11 -13.47 38.97
C VAL A 166 -43.54 -14.13 37.66
N GLU A 167 -44.13 -15.33 37.71
CA GLU A 167 -44.64 -15.99 36.50
C GLU A 167 -45.86 -15.26 35.92
N GLN A 168 -46.72 -14.71 36.78
CA GLN A 168 -47.90 -13.95 36.34
C GLN A 168 -47.49 -12.61 35.69
N THR A 169 -46.52 -11.89 36.26
CA THR A 169 -45.98 -10.66 35.68
C THR A 169 -45.25 -10.91 34.36
N ILE A 170 -44.53 -12.03 34.21
CA ILE A 170 -43.92 -12.40 32.93
C ILE A 170 -44.99 -12.70 31.86
N LEU A 171 -46.10 -13.35 32.24
CA LEU A 171 -47.22 -13.64 31.35
C LEU A 171 -47.95 -12.36 30.90
N ASP A 172 -48.13 -11.41 31.80
CA ASP A 172 -48.81 -10.14 31.50
C ASP A 172 -47.91 -9.22 30.65
N LEU A 173 -46.60 -9.16 30.92
CA LEU A 173 -45.62 -8.47 30.07
C LEU A 173 -45.54 -9.08 28.66
N ARG A 174 -45.66 -10.41 28.52
CA ARG A 174 -45.70 -11.05 27.20
C ARG A 174 -46.94 -10.69 26.39
N LYS A 175 -48.10 -10.55 27.05
CA LYS A 175 -49.34 -10.09 26.39
C LYS A 175 -49.26 -8.63 25.99
N GLU A 176 -48.63 -7.81 26.82
CA GLU A 176 -48.44 -6.39 26.56
C GLU A 176 -47.48 -6.16 25.38
N ILE A 177 -46.38 -6.91 25.31
CA ILE A 177 -45.47 -6.91 24.15
C ILE A 177 -46.20 -7.36 22.88
N ALA A 178 -47.05 -8.38 22.95
CA ALA A 178 -47.84 -8.83 21.79
C ALA A 178 -48.86 -7.77 21.33
N HIS A 179 -49.47 -7.04 22.27
CA HIS A 179 -50.37 -5.94 21.99
C HIS A 179 -49.64 -4.76 21.31
N TRP A 180 -48.48 -4.34 21.84
CA TRP A 180 -47.68 -3.28 21.24
C TRP A 180 -47.15 -3.66 19.85
N LYS A 181 -46.77 -4.92 19.66
CA LYS A 181 -46.34 -5.44 18.35
C LYS A 181 -47.48 -5.40 17.33
N SER A 182 -48.70 -5.77 17.75
CA SER A 182 -49.89 -5.67 16.90
C SER A 182 -50.27 -4.22 16.57
N LEU A 183 -50.02 -3.27 17.46
CA LEU A 183 -50.33 -1.85 17.24
C LEU A 183 -49.36 -1.21 16.24
N VAL A 184 -48.07 -1.57 16.34
CA VAL A 184 -47.02 -1.13 15.39
C VAL A 184 -47.24 -1.76 14.00
N GLU A 185 -47.64 -3.03 13.94
CA GLU A 185 -47.99 -3.67 12.67
C GLU A 185 -49.26 -3.07 12.04
N ALA A 186 -50.24 -2.64 12.85
CA ALA A 186 -51.47 -2.01 12.36
C ALA A 186 -51.26 -0.58 11.80
N ASP A 187 -50.39 0.24 12.40
CA ASP A 187 -50.10 1.60 11.94
C ASP A 187 -49.11 1.68 10.76
N SER A 188 -48.36 0.60 10.49
CA SER A 188 -47.47 0.51 9.31
C SER A 188 -48.20 0.38 7.95
N SER A 189 -49.53 0.26 7.97
CA SER A 189 -50.34 -0.04 6.77
C SER A 189 -50.89 1.18 6.01
N LYS A 190 -50.63 2.42 6.47
CA LYS A 190 -51.25 3.64 5.89
C LYS A 190 -50.36 4.52 5.03
N VAL A 191 -49.05 4.27 4.94
CA VAL A 191 -48.18 4.91 3.94
C VAL A 191 -47.21 3.86 3.45
N SER A 192 -47.27 3.53 2.16
CA SER A 192 -46.35 2.57 1.56
C SER A 192 -44.92 3.10 1.72
N PRO A 193 -43.94 2.30 2.18
CA PRO A 193 -42.53 2.71 2.25
C PRO A 193 -42.04 3.29 0.91
N LYS A 194 -42.60 2.80 -0.20
CA LYS A 194 -42.34 3.27 -1.55
C LYS A 194 -42.76 4.73 -1.78
N GLU A 195 -43.88 5.17 -1.21
CA GLU A 195 -44.37 6.56 -1.36
C GLU A 195 -43.56 7.54 -0.49
N MET A 196 -43.09 7.10 0.69
CA MET A 196 -42.17 7.89 1.50
C MET A 196 -40.78 7.99 0.86
N GLU A 197 -40.28 6.89 0.30
CA GLU A 197 -38.99 6.87 -0.38
C GLU A 197 -39.01 7.69 -1.68
N GLU A 198 -40.13 7.66 -2.43
CA GLU A 198 -40.34 8.49 -3.61
C GLU A 198 -40.47 9.99 -3.27
N ARG A 199 -41.15 10.33 -2.15
CA ARG A 199 -41.16 11.70 -1.64
C ARG A 199 -39.78 12.18 -1.22
N LEU A 200 -39.03 11.40 -0.44
CA LEU A 200 -37.67 11.75 -0.01
C LEU A 200 -36.70 11.83 -1.20
N ALA A 201 -36.87 10.98 -2.22
CA ALA A 201 -36.08 11.06 -3.45
C ALA A 201 -36.43 12.32 -4.26
N SER A 202 -37.71 12.67 -4.38
CA SER A 202 -38.14 13.90 -5.06
C SER A 202 -37.68 15.17 -4.34
N GLU A 203 -37.66 15.14 -3.01
CA GLU A 203 -37.20 16.24 -2.18
C GLU A 203 -35.67 16.40 -2.26
N ARG A 204 -34.92 15.29 -2.23
CA ARG A 204 -33.47 15.31 -2.47
C ARG A 204 -33.13 15.86 -3.85
N ARG A 205 -33.82 15.41 -4.90
CA ARG A 205 -33.57 15.88 -6.27
C ARG A 205 -33.86 17.37 -6.41
N ARG A 206 -34.93 17.86 -5.78
CA ARG A 206 -35.26 19.29 -5.72
C ARG A 206 -34.21 20.11 -4.97
N LYS A 207 -33.66 19.57 -3.87
CA LYS A 207 -32.59 20.22 -3.11
C LYS A 207 -31.25 20.21 -3.85
N GLU A 208 -30.94 19.16 -4.58
CA GLU A 208 -29.77 19.09 -5.46
C GLU A 208 -29.88 20.09 -6.62
N GLU A 209 -31.05 20.26 -7.24
CA GLU A 209 -31.30 21.28 -8.26
C GLU A 209 -31.20 22.71 -7.70
N GLU A 210 -31.69 22.95 -6.48
CA GLU A 210 -31.58 24.23 -5.78
C GLU A 210 -30.11 24.57 -5.47
N ILE A 211 -29.32 23.60 -4.99
CA ILE A 211 -27.88 23.75 -4.74
C ILE A 211 -27.14 23.98 -6.06
N ALA A 212 -27.45 23.23 -7.13
CA ALA A 212 -26.84 23.43 -8.44
C ALA A 212 -27.11 24.83 -9.00
N SER A 213 -28.35 25.33 -8.85
CA SER A 213 -28.71 26.69 -9.27
C SER A 213 -28.00 27.76 -8.45
N LEU A 214 -27.86 27.57 -7.14
CA LEU A 214 -27.10 28.45 -6.24
C LEU A 214 -25.61 28.47 -6.59
N VAL A 215 -25.02 27.30 -6.86
CA VAL A 215 -23.61 27.19 -7.28
C VAL A 215 -23.39 27.85 -8.63
N GLU A 216 -24.30 27.67 -9.59
CA GLU A 216 -24.20 28.30 -10.91
C GLU A 216 -24.34 29.83 -10.81
N MET A 217 -25.27 30.32 -9.98
CA MET A 217 -25.42 31.74 -9.69
C MET A 217 -24.20 32.34 -8.97
N HIS A 218 -23.64 31.63 -7.99
CA HIS A 218 -22.43 32.05 -7.29
C HIS A 218 -21.23 32.07 -8.23
N THR A 219 -21.12 31.07 -9.12
CA THR A 219 -20.07 31.00 -10.14
C THR A 219 -20.19 32.16 -11.14
N ARG A 220 -21.42 32.50 -11.58
CA ARG A 220 -21.65 33.68 -12.42
C ARG A 220 -21.27 34.98 -11.71
N ASN A 221 -21.67 35.16 -10.46
CA ASN A 221 -21.32 36.36 -9.68
C ASN A 221 -19.79 36.47 -9.46
N MET A 222 -19.12 35.35 -9.14
CA MET A 222 -17.66 35.32 -9.01
C MET A 222 -16.95 35.64 -10.33
N ASN A 223 -17.49 35.19 -11.46
CA ASN A 223 -16.96 35.51 -12.78
C ASN A 223 -17.21 36.98 -13.14
N GLU A 224 -18.38 37.55 -12.85
CA GLU A 224 -18.68 38.98 -13.03
C GLU A 224 -17.76 39.86 -12.16
N MET A 225 -17.54 39.49 -10.90
CA MET A 225 -16.59 40.17 -10.02
C MET A 225 -15.15 40.06 -10.53
N ARG A 226 -14.76 38.88 -11.03
CA ARG A 226 -13.44 38.67 -11.66
C ARG A 226 -13.27 39.55 -12.89
N GLU A 227 -14.24 39.55 -13.81
CA GLU A 227 -14.22 40.42 -15.00
C GLU A 227 -14.16 41.90 -14.61
N MET A 228 -14.89 42.32 -13.58
CA MET A 228 -14.85 43.71 -13.09
C MET A 228 -13.50 44.07 -12.48
N TYR A 229 -12.84 43.14 -11.77
CA TYR A 229 -11.48 43.33 -11.26
C TYR A 229 -10.43 43.29 -12.37
N GLU A 230 -10.55 42.40 -13.35
CA GLU A 230 -9.67 42.35 -14.52
C GLU A 230 -9.82 43.63 -15.37
N GLU A 231 -11.04 44.13 -15.57
CA GLU A 231 -11.30 45.39 -16.26
C GLU A 231 -10.73 46.58 -15.47
N ARG A 232 -10.82 46.55 -14.13
CA ARG A 232 -10.22 47.57 -13.25
C ARG A 232 -8.69 47.50 -13.25
N ILE A 233 -8.11 46.30 -13.29
CA ILE A 233 -6.66 46.08 -13.42
C ILE A 233 -6.19 46.55 -14.79
N CYS A 234 -6.86 46.19 -15.89
CA CYS A 234 -6.56 46.71 -17.23
C CYS A 234 -6.73 48.24 -17.31
N ALA A 235 -7.71 48.83 -16.62
CA ALA A 235 -7.87 50.28 -16.52
C ALA A 235 -6.76 50.95 -15.68
N LEU A 236 -6.18 50.25 -14.71
CA LEU A 236 -5.03 50.70 -13.92
C LEU A 236 -3.72 50.52 -14.70
N GLU A 237 -3.55 49.44 -15.45
CA GLU A 237 -2.37 49.16 -16.29
C GLU A 237 -2.31 50.07 -17.52
N GLY A 238 -3.48 50.42 -18.11
CA GLY A 238 -3.60 51.44 -19.15
C GLY A 238 -3.27 52.86 -18.68
N LYS A 239 -3.38 53.13 -17.37
CA LYS A 239 -2.96 54.39 -16.73
C LYS A 239 -1.52 54.35 -16.20
N ALA A 240 -0.99 53.17 -15.86
CA ALA A 240 0.38 52.97 -15.42
C ALA A 240 1.40 52.96 -16.57
N SER A 241 0.96 52.66 -17.81
CA SER A 241 1.86 52.62 -18.98
C SER A 241 2.20 53.99 -19.59
N SER A 242 1.61 55.10 -19.12
CA SER A 242 2.05 56.46 -19.48
C SER A 242 2.79 57.11 -18.31
N SER A 243 4.11 56.89 -18.27
CA SER A 243 5.11 57.39 -17.31
C SER A 243 5.28 58.94 -17.26
N THR A 244 4.20 59.71 -17.43
CA THR A 244 4.21 61.19 -17.37
C THR A 244 3.10 61.81 -16.51
N SER A 245 2.13 61.01 -16.02
CA SER A 245 0.96 61.57 -15.31
C SER A 245 1.18 61.82 -13.82
N ASN A 246 1.98 61.01 -13.13
CA ASN A 246 2.15 61.16 -11.67
C ASN A 246 3.02 62.39 -11.31
N THR A 247 3.95 62.79 -12.17
CA THR A 247 4.71 64.04 -12.04
C THR A 247 3.84 65.27 -12.32
N SER A 248 2.93 65.21 -13.31
CA SER A 248 2.00 66.32 -13.58
C SER A 248 0.93 66.49 -12.51
N LEU A 249 0.48 65.40 -11.88
CA LEU A 249 -0.48 65.48 -10.75
C LEU A 249 0.20 66.07 -9.51
N LEU A 250 1.47 65.72 -9.26
CA LEU A 250 2.24 66.29 -8.15
C LEU A 250 2.53 67.78 -8.38
N ASP A 251 2.87 68.19 -9.61
CA ASP A 251 3.03 69.61 -9.96
C ASP A 251 1.71 70.39 -9.90
N ALA A 252 0.58 69.78 -10.30
CA ALA A 252 -0.74 70.41 -10.19
C ALA A 252 -1.17 70.60 -8.73
N VAL A 253 -0.94 69.59 -7.88
CA VAL A 253 -1.24 69.68 -6.43
C VAL A 253 -0.32 70.68 -5.73
N LEU A 254 0.95 70.77 -6.16
CA LEU A 254 1.88 71.77 -5.63
C LEU A 254 1.48 73.19 -6.06
N LEU A 255 1.05 73.40 -7.31
CA LEU A 255 0.54 74.69 -7.79
C LEU A 255 -0.78 75.08 -7.10
N GLU A 256 -1.71 74.14 -6.90
CA GLU A 256 -2.98 74.39 -6.22
C GLU A 256 -2.74 74.72 -4.72
N LYS A 257 -1.75 74.07 -4.09
CA LYS A 257 -1.30 74.42 -2.74
C LYS A 257 -0.68 75.82 -2.68
N GLU A 258 0.06 76.23 -3.71
CA GLU A 258 0.68 77.56 -3.79
C GLU A 258 -0.37 78.66 -4.03
N GLU A 259 -1.39 78.41 -4.86
CA GLU A 259 -2.56 79.29 -5.05
C GLU A 259 -3.44 79.38 -3.78
N LEU A 260 -3.61 78.29 -3.03
CA LEU A 260 -4.31 78.30 -1.74
C LEU A 260 -3.55 79.06 -0.66
N LEU A 261 -2.22 79.00 -0.67
CA LEU A 261 -1.40 79.80 0.24
C LEU A 261 -1.41 81.29 -0.15
N GLU A 262 -1.46 81.61 -1.45
CA GLU A 262 -1.60 83.00 -1.92
C GLU A 262 -2.97 83.59 -1.59
N THR A 263 -4.06 82.83 -1.77
CA THR A 263 -5.42 83.25 -1.40
C THR A 263 -5.59 83.37 0.12
N LYS A 264 -4.99 82.49 0.90
CA LYS A 264 -4.90 82.62 2.37
C LYS A 264 -4.15 83.90 2.77
N ARG A 265 -3.01 84.19 2.13
CA ARG A 265 -2.25 85.43 2.40
C ARG A 265 -3.06 86.68 2.05
N LYS A 266 -3.82 86.64 0.95
CA LYS A 266 -4.73 87.72 0.52
C LYS A 266 -5.91 87.91 1.49
N LEU A 267 -6.47 86.83 2.02
CA LEU A 267 -7.54 86.87 3.04
C LEU A 267 -7.01 87.38 4.38
N GLU A 268 -5.83 86.95 4.80
CA GLU A 268 -5.16 87.48 6.00
C GLU A 268 -4.83 88.97 5.84
N GLU A 269 -4.44 89.42 4.64
CA GLU A 269 -4.19 90.82 4.32
C GLU A 269 -5.49 91.66 4.27
N MET A 270 -6.61 91.09 3.78
CA MET A 270 -7.94 91.71 3.84
C MET A 270 -8.51 91.79 5.26
N VAL A 271 -8.23 90.80 6.11
CA VAL A 271 -8.60 90.83 7.53
C VAL A 271 -7.75 91.88 8.26
N LYS A 272 -6.45 91.98 7.97
CA LYS A 272 -5.56 93.05 8.48
C LYS A 272 -5.97 94.45 8.01
N GLN A 273 -6.49 94.57 6.78
CA GLN A 273 -7.04 95.83 6.26
C GLN A 273 -8.39 96.20 6.91
N ARG A 274 -9.20 95.22 7.32
CA ARG A 274 -10.42 95.45 8.12
C ARG A 274 -10.12 95.80 9.58
N GLU A 275 -9.05 95.26 10.15
CA GLU A 275 -8.63 95.56 11.53
C GLU A 275 -7.88 96.91 11.65
N SER A 276 -7.41 97.48 10.54
CA SER A 276 -6.71 98.78 10.51
C SER A 276 -7.59 99.98 10.10
N ALA A 277 -8.84 99.75 9.68
CA ALA A 277 -9.81 100.80 9.40
C ALA A 277 -10.78 101.00 10.59
N CYS A 278 -10.36 101.89 11.48
CA CYS A 278 -11.09 102.56 12.57
C CYS A 278 -11.25 101.83 13.93
N PRO A 279 -10.88 102.52 15.05
CA PRO A 279 -10.94 102.02 16.41
C PRO A 279 -12.26 102.37 17.13
N SER A 280 -12.61 101.54 18.12
CA SER A 280 -13.29 101.85 19.38
C SER A 280 -14.51 102.79 19.35
N THR A 281 -15.70 102.25 19.65
CA THR A 281 -16.62 102.82 20.66
C THR A 281 -17.73 101.80 20.97
N ALA A 282 -17.58 101.13 22.11
CA ALA A 282 -18.71 100.59 22.86
C ALA A 282 -19.22 101.74 23.75
N ASP A 283 -20.39 102.27 23.42
CA ASP A 283 -21.34 102.95 24.32
C ASP A 283 -22.38 103.70 23.48
N ALA A 284 -23.58 103.12 23.36
CA ALA A 284 -24.88 103.80 23.22
C ALA A 284 -25.94 102.78 22.77
N SER A 285 -26.55 102.08 23.74
CA SER A 285 -27.80 101.35 23.51
C SER A 285 -28.88 101.86 24.47
N VAL A 286 -29.32 103.10 24.26
CA VAL A 286 -30.62 103.59 24.77
C VAL A 286 -31.15 104.58 23.73
N THR A 287 -32.46 104.50 23.48
CA THR A 287 -33.31 105.29 22.56
C THR A 287 -33.28 104.88 21.07
N ALA A 288 -34.04 103.83 20.74
CA ALA A 288 -34.63 103.63 19.43
C ALA A 288 -36.07 103.10 19.59
N ALA A 289 -36.92 103.98 20.13
CA ALA A 289 -38.36 103.79 20.18
C ALA A 289 -39.01 105.16 19.89
N ASP A 290 -38.79 105.68 18.69
CA ASP A 290 -39.66 106.65 18.05
C ASP A 290 -39.25 106.79 16.58
N ASP A 291 -39.98 106.10 15.70
CA ASP A 291 -40.11 106.45 14.28
C ASP A 291 -41.29 105.64 13.68
N ARG A 292 -42.46 105.85 14.31
CA ARG A 292 -43.73 105.84 13.57
C ARG A 292 -44.04 107.29 13.24
N LEU A 293 -44.51 107.51 12.01
CA LEU A 293 -45.17 108.74 11.54
C LEU A 293 -44.23 109.79 10.92
N VAL A 294 -43.93 109.65 9.63
CA VAL A 294 -43.99 110.70 8.56
C VAL A 294 -43.48 110.05 7.27
N VAL A 295 -44.36 109.70 6.33
CA VAL A 295 -44.28 110.01 4.88
C VAL A 295 -45.66 109.70 4.27
N LEU A 296 -46.61 110.58 4.58
CA LEU A 296 -47.84 110.77 3.81
C LEU A 296 -47.63 112.09 3.07
N ASP A 297 -46.70 112.15 2.10
CA ASP A 297 -46.58 113.32 1.21
C ASP A 297 -45.72 113.13 -0.05
N PHE A 298 -46.00 112.11 -0.88
CA PHE A 298 -45.34 111.99 -2.20
C PHE A 298 -46.26 111.65 -3.38
N VAL A 299 -47.57 111.82 -3.25
CA VAL A 299 -48.53 111.47 -4.33
C VAL A 299 -48.98 112.68 -5.18
N GLU A 300 -48.68 113.93 -4.83
CA GLU A 300 -49.24 115.08 -5.58
C GLU A 300 -48.29 115.90 -6.47
N ARG A 301 -47.01 115.54 -6.64
CA ARG A 301 -46.14 116.24 -7.61
C ARG A 301 -45.09 115.36 -8.31
N SER A 302 -45.52 114.54 -9.28
CA SER A 302 -44.66 114.17 -10.42
C SER A 302 -45.53 113.64 -11.55
N GLY A 303 -45.87 114.50 -12.50
CA GLY A 303 -46.48 114.12 -13.77
C GLY A 303 -45.43 113.64 -14.77
N ASN A 304 -44.55 112.71 -14.39
CA ASN A 304 -43.56 112.11 -15.28
C ASN A 304 -43.75 110.58 -15.32
N SER A 305 -44.06 110.04 -16.51
CA SER A 305 -44.28 108.61 -16.76
C SER A 305 -43.03 107.72 -16.61
N ASN A 306 -41.89 108.28 -16.19
CA ASN A 306 -40.64 107.54 -16.05
C ASN A 306 -40.45 106.95 -14.65
N ASP A 307 -41.00 107.56 -13.59
CA ASP A 307 -40.83 107.06 -12.21
C ASP A 307 -41.70 105.83 -11.91
N VAL A 308 -42.81 105.66 -12.64
CA VAL A 308 -43.68 104.46 -12.54
C VAL A 308 -43.01 103.25 -13.19
N SER A 309 -42.30 103.44 -14.31
CA SER A 309 -41.53 102.36 -14.95
C SER A 309 -40.41 101.85 -14.05
N ASP A 310 -39.70 102.74 -13.34
CA ASP A 310 -38.61 102.35 -12.42
C ASP A 310 -39.14 101.59 -11.19
N LEU A 311 -40.35 101.93 -10.70
CA LEU A 311 -41.01 101.20 -9.62
C LEU A 311 -41.55 99.84 -10.10
N GLU A 312 -42.09 99.76 -11.32
CA GLU A 312 -42.50 98.50 -11.94
C GLU A 312 -41.32 97.58 -12.22
N GLU A 313 -40.16 98.13 -12.61
CA GLU A 313 -38.92 97.37 -12.81
C GLU A 313 -38.37 96.85 -11.49
N LYS A 314 -38.33 97.68 -10.43
CA LYS A 314 -37.94 97.22 -9.08
C LYS A 314 -38.90 96.17 -8.51
N LEU A 315 -40.20 96.29 -8.77
CA LEU A 315 -41.17 95.27 -8.37
C LEU A 315 -40.94 93.95 -9.13
N ARG A 316 -40.58 94.03 -10.42
CA ARG A 316 -40.26 92.87 -11.25
C ARG A 316 -38.95 92.21 -10.82
N GLU A 317 -37.95 92.99 -10.44
CA GLU A 317 -36.69 92.49 -9.86
C GLU A 317 -36.91 91.83 -8.50
N ALA A 318 -37.72 92.45 -7.61
CA ALA A 318 -38.08 91.87 -6.33
C ALA A 318 -38.87 90.56 -6.50
N GLN A 319 -39.81 90.51 -7.46
CA GLN A 319 -40.55 89.30 -7.78
C GLN A 319 -39.63 88.21 -8.35
N SER A 320 -38.71 88.57 -9.26
CA SER A 320 -37.70 87.63 -9.78
C SER A 320 -36.78 87.09 -8.70
N MET A 321 -36.44 87.89 -7.68
CA MET A 321 -35.63 87.46 -6.55
C MET A 321 -36.42 86.52 -5.63
N ILE A 322 -37.71 86.77 -5.41
CA ILE A 322 -38.61 85.87 -4.67
C ILE A 322 -38.74 84.54 -5.41
N ASP A 323 -38.97 84.55 -6.72
CA ASP A 323 -39.10 83.33 -7.53
C ASP A 323 -37.79 82.53 -7.51
N HIS A 324 -36.63 83.21 -7.54
CA HIS A 324 -35.32 82.56 -7.41
C HIS A 324 -35.10 81.94 -6.02
N LEU A 325 -35.49 82.63 -4.95
CA LEU A 325 -35.40 82.09 -3.58
C LEU A 325 -36.36 80.90 -3.38
N GLN A 326 -37.56 80.94 -3.95
CA GLN A 326 -38.50 79.81 -3.93
C GLN A 326 -37.98 78.61 -4.71
N ALA A 327 -37.37 78.82 -5.88
CA ALA A 327 -36.72 77.76 -6.65
C ALA A 327 -35.52 77.17 -5.89
N SER A 328 -34.69 78.01 -5.26
CA SER A 328 -33.56 77.56 -4.45
C SER A 328 -34.00 76.79 -3.20
N THR A 329 -35.10 77.22 -2.57
CA THR A 329 -35.69 76.51 -1.42
C THR A 329 -36.25 75.15 -1.84
N SER A 330 -36.96 75.09 -2.97
CA SER A 330 -37.48 73.82 -3.52
C SER A 330 -36.35 72.86 -3.92
N GLU A 331 -35.25 73.37 -4.46
CA GLU A 331 -34.05 72.58 -4.77
C GLU A 331 -33.38 72.05 -3.49
N MET A 332 -33.34 72.85 -2.42
CA MET A 332 -32.80 72.43 -1.13
C MET A 332 -33.68 71.36 -0.48
N GLU A 333 -35.00 71.51 -0.53
CA GLU A 333 -35.97 70.50 -0.06
C GLU A 333 -35.82 69.17 -0.82
N ALA A 334 -35.64 69.23 -2.14
CA ALA A 334 -35.39 68.03 -2.96
C ALA A 334 -34.08 67.33 -2.55
N LYS A 335 -33.01 68.10 -2.29
CA LYS A 335 -31.72 67.55 -1.82
C LYS A 335 -31.82 66.96 -0.41
N VAL A 336 -32.63 67.54 0.48
CA VAL A 336 -32.90 66.98 1.81
C VAL A 336 -33.65 65.65 1.70
N ALA A 337 -34.68 65.59 0.84
CA ALA A 337 -35.41 64.34 0.59
C ALA A 337 -34.50 63.25 -0.02
N GLU A 338 -33.60 63.61 -0.94
CA GLU A 338 -32.61 62.70 -1.51
C GLU A 338 -31.62 62.20 -0.43
N ALA A 339 -31.15 63.08 0.45
CA ALA A 339 -30.26 62.72 1.56
C ALA A 339 -30.95 61.78 2.57
N GLU A 340 -32.23 61.98 2.85
CA GLU A 340 -33.01 61.05 3.68
C GLU A 340 -33.17 59.68 3.01
N ASN A 341 -33.41 59.65 1.70
CA ASN A 341 -33.55 58.40 0.96
C ASN A 341 -32.21 57.63 0.91
N LEU A 342 -31.09 58.31 0.69
CA LEU A 342 -29.75 57.73 0.78
C LEU A 342 -29.44 57.18 2.18
N LYS A 343 -29.92 57.85 3.23
CA LYS A 343 -29.75 57.38 4.61
C LYS A 343 -30.54 56.11 4.89
N ILE A 344 -31.74 55.98 4.32
CA ILE A 344 -32.55 54.75 4.40
C ILE A 344 -31.84 53.61 3.67
N GLN A 345 -31.39 53.84 2.44
CA GLN A 345 -30.65 52.84 1.65
C GLN A 345 -29.36 52.38 2.34
N HIS A 346 -28.61 53.30 2.95
CA HIS A 346 -27.41 52.94 3.71
C HIS A 346 -27.74 52.09 4.95
N LYS A 347 -28.89 52.34 5.61
CA LYS A 347 -29.34 51.54 6.75
C LYS A 347 -29.76 50.13 6.31
N GLU A 348 -30.45 50.01 5.18
CA GLU A 348 -30.85 48.73 4.60
C GLU A 348 -29.62 47.93 4.14
N LEU A 349 -28.64 48.57 3.51
CA LEU A 349 -27.40 47.92 3.10
C LEU A 349 -26.58 47.44 4.32
N ALA A 350 -26.51 48.26 5.38
CA ALA A 350 -25.85 47.85 6.63
C ALA A 350 -26.57 46.67 7.29
N GLN A 351 -27.90 46.64 7.24
CA GLN A 351 -28.68 45.50 7.74
C GLN A 351 -28.41 44.24 6.91
N ALA A 352 -28.49 44.32 5.59
CA ALA A 352 -28.20 43.20 4.69
C ALA A 352 -26.77 42.66 4.86
N TYR A 353 -25.81 43.55 5.08
CA TYR A 353 -24.43 43.15 5.39
C TYR A 353 -24.33 42.41 6.72
N ASN A 354 -25.02 42.88 7.76
CA ASN A 354 -25.04 42.20 9.06
C ASN A 354 -25.73 40.83 8.97
N ASP A 355 -26.86 40.74 8.27
CA ASP A 355 -27.61 39.48 8.08
C ASP A 355 -26.74 38.46 7.31
N LEU A 356 -26.06 38.90 6.23
CA LEU A 356 -25.14 38.05 5.48
C LEU A 356 -23.94 37.60 6.32
N ASN A 357 -23.40 38.48 7.15
CA ASN A 357 -22.30 38.15 8.04
C ASN A 357 -22.75 37.15 9.13
N GLU A 358 -23.98 37.25 9.61
CA GLU A 358 -24.56 36.30 10.56
C GLU A 358 -24.81 34.94 9.91
N GLU A 359 -25.31 34.90 8.67
CA GLU A 359 -25.44 33.67 7.88
C GLU A 359 -24.08 33.03 7.59
N PHE A 360 -23.06 33.83 7.28
CA PHE A 360 -21.70 33.34 7.06
C PHE A 360 -21.10 32.70 8.32
N GLU A 361 -21.24 33.34 9.49
CA GLU A 361 -20.77 32.74 10.74
C GLU A 361 -21.57 31.50 11.11
N LYS A 362 -22.90 31.46 10.89
CA LYS A 362 -23.71 30.24 11.07
C LYS A 362 -23.26 29.11 10.13
N TYR A 363 -22.96 29.42 8.87
CA TYR A 363 -22.46 28.44 7.90
C TYR A 363 -21.07 27.92 8.31
N LYS A 364 -20.20 28.80 8.77
CA LYS A 364 -18.86 28.46 9.26
C LYS A 364 -18.93 27.58 10.51
N GLU A 365 -19.81 27.88 11.46
CA GLU A 365 -20.07 27.04 12.64
C GLU A 365 -20.63 25.67 12.23
N ALA A 366 -21.62 25.63 11.34
CA ALA A 366 -22.20 24.38 10.84
C ALA A 366 -21.18 23.52 10.08
N THR A 367 -20.33 24.13 9.25
CA THR A 367 -19.34 23.41 8.44
C THR A 367 -18.17 22.92 9.29
N ALA A 368 -17.72 23.73 10.25
CA ALA A 368 -16.68 23.37 11.22
C ALA A 368 -17.14 22.21 12.11
N ALA A 369 -18.37 22.26 12.64
CA ALA A 369 -18.91 21.23 13.51
C ALA A 369 -19.27 19.93 12.76
N ASN A 370 -19.75 20.00 11.51
CA ASN A 370 -20.39 18.84 10.88
C ASN A 370 -19.47 18.06 9.92
N THR A 371 -18.49 18.72 9.30
CA THR A 371 -17.66 18.08 8.24
C THR A 371 -16.25 17.76 8.70
N GLN A 372 -15.68 18.60 9.57
CA GLN A 372 -14.32 18.39 10.06
C GLN A 372 -14.32 17.52 11.32
N ASP A 373 -15.21 17.77 12.28
CA ASP A 373 -15.25 16.97 13.51
C ASP A 373 -15.82 15.57 13.32
N ASN A 374 -16.87 15.38 12.50
CA ASN A 374 -17.41 14.03 12.26
C ASN A 374 -16.46 13.13 11.47
N ASN A 375 -15.83 13.65 10.40
CA ASN A 375 -14.88 12.88 9.61
C ASN A 375 -13.58 12.63 10.38
N ASN A 376 -13.08 13.62 11.13
CA ASN A 376 -11.91 13.41 11.98
C ASN A 376 -12.23 12.47 13.14
N GLN A 377 -13.42 12.52 13.73
CA GLN A 377 -13.83 11.56 14.77
C GLN A 377 -13.97 10.14 14.21
N ASP A 378 -14.53 9.97 13.01
CA ASP A 378 -14.64 8.65 12.38
C ASP A 378 -13.26 8.10 12.00
N LEU A 379 -12.40 8.93 11.41
CA LEU A 379 -10.99 8.59 11.16
C LEU A 379 -10.25 8.26 12.45
N THR A 380 -10.46 9.04 13.52
CA THR A 380 -9.84 8.79 14.83
C THR A 380 -10.32 7.47 15.41
N ARG A 381 -11.63 7.19 15.41
CA ARG A 381 -12.17 5.89 15.84
C ARG A 381 -11.63 4.74 15.02
N ARG A 382 -11.48 4.92 13.71
CA ARG A 382 -10.92 3.90 12.82
C ARG A 382 -9.42 3.68 13.06
N ILE A 383 -8.68 4.75 13.32
CA ILE A 383 -7.27 4.68 13.75
C ILE A 383 -7.15 3.95 15.08
N ASP A 384 -8.01 4.25 16.06
CA ASP A 384 -8.00 3.59 17.36
C ASP A 384 -8.39 2.10 17.25
N LEU A 385 -9.35 1.77 16.38
CA LEU A 385 -9.70 0.38 16.08
C LEU A 385 -8.54 -0.37 15.41
N LEU A 386 -7.84 0.28 14.48
CA LEU A 386 -6.65 -0.29 13.83
C LEU A 386 -5.49 -0.48 14.83
N LYS A 387 -5.29 0.46 15.74
CA LYS A 387 -4.31 0.33 16.83
C LYS A 387 -4.66 -0.83 17.76
N ALA A 388 -5.92 -0.97 18.15
CA ALA A 388 -6.37 -2.09 18.97
C ALA A 388 -6.15 -3.44 18.27
N ASN A 389 -6.50 -3.53 16.99
CA ASN A 389 -6.25 -4.73 16.20
C ASN A 389 -4.74 -5.03 16.07
N LEU A 390 -3.91 -4.01 15.87
CA LEU A 390 -2.46 -4.17 15.77
C LEU A 390 -1.87 -4.73 17.09
N ILE A 391 -2.29 -4.19 18.23
CA ILE A 391 -1.90 -4.69 19.56
C ILE A 391 -2.33 -6.15 19.72
N GLU A 392 -3.56 -6.50 19.35
CA GLU A 392 -4.04 -7.89 19.43
C GLU A 392 -3.23 -8.84 18.53
N TYR A 393 -2.85 -8.39 17.32
CA TYR A 393 -1.98 -9.16 16.44
C TYR A 393 -0.57 -9.34 17.02
N GLU A 394 0.00 -8.30 17.63
CA GLU A 394 1.30 -8.36 18.31
C GLU A 394 1.25 -9.30 19.52
N GLU A 395 0.21 -9.25 20.34
CA GLU A 395 0.01 -10.16 21.48
C GLU A 395 -0.13 -11.62 21.02
N ARG A 396 -0.89 -11.86 19.94
CA ARG A 396 -1.02 -13.19 19.33
C ARG A 396 0.30 -13.68 18.75
N TYR A 397 1.08 -12.80 18.11
CA TYR A 397 2.39 -13.13 17.59
C TYR A 397 3.36 -13.49 18.71
N GLU A 398 3.41 -12.70 19.80
CA GLU A 398 4.25 -12.98 20.95
C GLU A 398 3.79 -14.24 21.71
N MET A 399 2.49 -14.55 21.76
CA MET A 399 1.99 -15.84 22.23
C MET A 399 2.49 -16.99 21.37
N CYS A 400 2.31 -16.93 20.06
CA CYS A 400 2.75 -17.96 19.12
C CYS A 400 4.28 -18.16 19.17
N LYS A 401 5.05 -17.08 19.28
CA LYS A 401 6.51 -17.12 19.44
C LYS A 401 6.91 -17.80 20.75
N ARG A 402 6.20 -17.53 21.85
CA ARG A 402 6.43 -18.17 23.16
C ARG A 402 6.08 -19.65 23.13
N GLU A 403 4.95 -20.01 22.51
CA GLU A 403 4.55 -21.40 22.30
C GLU A 403 5.57 -22.15 21.44
N ASN A 404 6.06 -21.53 20.35
CA ASN A 404 7.08 -22.11 19.50
C ASN A 404 8.39 -22.33 20.28
N LEU A 405 8.86 -21.33 21.04
CA LEU A 405 10.00 -21.48 21.94
C LEU A 405 9.80 -22.61 22.95
N GLU A 406 8.60 -22.77 23.50
CA GLU A 406 8.29 -23.86 24.41
C GLU A 406 8.33 -25.22 23.68
N THR A 407 7.78 -25.33 22.48
CA THR A 407 7.87 -26.57 21.68
C THR A 407 9.31 -26.92 21.31
N VAL A 408 10.14 -25.93 20.98
CA VAL A 408 11.58 -26.12 20.74
C VAL A 408 12.26 -26.62 22.02
N ALA A 409 11.99 -26.00 23.17
CA ALA A 409 12.54 -26.45 24.45
C ALA A 409 12.05 -27.85 24.87
N GLN A 410 10.84 -28.24 24.47
CA GLN A 410 10.34 -29.60 24.65
C GLN A 410 11.07 -30.59 23.73
N LEU A 411 11.29 -30.23 22.46
CA LEU A 411 12.05 -31.04 21.51
C LEU A 411 13.52 -31.21 21.92
N GLU A 412 14.16 -30.16 22.44
CA GLU A 412 15.52 -30.23 22.98
C GLU A 412 15.60 -31.16 24.20
N ARG A 413 14.60 -31.08 25.10
CA ARG A 413 14.48 -32.01 26.24
C ARG A 413 14.33 -33.45 25.77
N LEU A 414 13.41 -33.72 24.84
CA LEU A 414 13.22 -35.05 24.27
C LEU A 414 14.48 -35.55 23.56
N SER A 415 15.14 -34.70 22.78
CA SER A 415 16.42 -35.03 22.12
C SER A 415 17.50 -35.39 23.14
N GLY A 416 17.60 -34.64 24.23
CA GLY A 416 18.48 -34.95 25.36
C GLY A 416 18.13 -36.27 26.07
N GLU A 417 16.84 -36.57 26.24
CA GLU A 417 16.37 -37.85 26.77
C GLU A 417 16.69 -39.01 25.82
N PHE A 418 16.56 -38.82 24.52
CA PHE A 418 16.94 -39.81 23.50
C PHE A 418 18.43 -40.11 23.52
N GLU A 419 19.29 -39.09 23.61
CA GLU A 419 20.74 -39.30 23.72
C GLU A 419 21.12 -39.97 25.04
N ARG A 420 20.49 -39.60 26.17
CA ARG A 420 20.69 -40.30 27.46
C ARG A 420 20.23 -41.75 27.40
N LEU A 421 19.13 -42.02 26.74
CA LEU A 421 18.61 -43.37 26.56
C LEU A 421 19.55 -44.19 25.68
N LYS A 422 20.09 -43.59 24.62
CA LYS A 422 21.07 -44.20 23.71
C LYS A 422 22.40 -44.50 24.42
N THR A 423 22.90 -43.60 25.27
CA THR A 423 24.05 -43.88 26.13
C THR A 423 23.73 -44.93 27.19
N GLY A 424 22.55 -44.88 27.79
CA GLY A 424 22.10 -45.89 28.75
C GLY A 424 21.96 -47.29 28.12
N PHE A 425 21.53 -47.40 26.86
CA PHE A 425 21.54 -48.65 26.11
C PHE A 425 22.96 -49.16 25.81
N ALA A 426 23.93 -48.26 25.64
CA ALA A 426 25.34 -48.64 25.52
C ALA A 426 25.88 -49.17 26.86
N ASP A 427 25.54 -48.52 27.98
CA ASP A 427 25.98 -48.91 29.32
C ASP A 427 25.33 -50.24 29.78
N VAL A 428 24.06 -50.47 29.45
CA VAL A 428 23.34 -51.74 29.73
C VAL A 428 23.84 -52.88 28.85
N ARG A 429 24.41 -52.59 27.67
CA ARG A 429 25.05 -53.60 26.81
C ARG A 429 26.33 -54.16 27.45
N ASP A 430 27.02 -53.36 28.27
CA ASP A 430 28.27 -53.71 28.92
C ASP A 430 28.08 -54.33 30.33
N GLN A 431 26.91 -54.16 30.94
CA GLN A 431 26.56 -54.76 32.23
C GLN A 431 25.62 -55.96 32.04
N LYS A 432 26.19 -57.10 31.62
CA LYS A 432 25.55 -58.39 31.81
C LYS A 432 25.88 -58.95 33.19
N ASP A 433 24.82 -59.35 33.89
CA ASP A 433 24.77 -60.18 35.09
C ASP A 433 24.94 -59.45 36.44
N SER A 434 23.87 -58.77 36.90
CA SER A 434 23.49 -58.81 38.34
C SER A 434 22.16 -58.18 38.75
N ASP A 435 21.30 -57.64 37.87
CA ASP A 435 20.22 -56.77 38.38
C ASP A 435 18.82 -56.99 37.80
N MET A 436 18.36 -58.25 37.82
CA MET A 436 17.00 -58.57 37.38
C MET A 436 15.91 -57.90 38.24
N SER A 437 16.18 -57.56 39.51
CA SER A 437 15.24 -56.83 40.37
C SER A 437 15.17 -55.34 40.03
N VAL A 438 16.31 -54.72 39.70
CA VAL A 438 16.37 -53.32 39.26
C VAL A 438 15.75 -53.17 37.88
N GLU A 439 15.96 -54.14 36.98
CA GLU A 439 15.33 -54.15 35.66
C GLU A 439 13.81 -54.31 35.75
N VAL A 440 13.30 -55.17 36.66
CA VAL A 440 11.85 -55.29 36.89
C VAL A 440 11.25 -53.99 37.44
N GLU A 441 11.95 -53.31 38.35
CA GLU A 441 11.48 -52.02 38.88
C GLU A 441 11.57 -50.91 37.83
N ARG A 442 12.62 -50.90 37.00
CA ARG A 442 12.76 -50.00 35.86
C ARG A 442 11.65 -50.21 34.82
N LEU A 443 11.30 -51.46 34.52
CA LEU A 443 10.21 -51.80 33.61
C LEU A 443 8.84 -51.42 34.21
N ARG A 444 8.66 -51.50 35.53
CA ARG A 444 7.45 -50.99 36.21
C ARG A 444 7.35 -49.47 36.11
N MET A 445 8.43 -48.76 36.40
CA MET A 445 8.47 -47.29 36.26
C MET A 445 8.22 -46.86 34.81
N ALA A 446 8.83 -47.55 33.83
CA ALA A 446 8.59 -47.30 32.41
C ALA A 446 7.14 -47.60 32.00
N LEU A 447 6.53 -48.65 32.55
CA LEU A 447 5.12 -48.98 32.30
C LEU A 447 4.18 -47.93 32.91
N ASP A 448 4.47 -47.42 34.10
CA ASP A 448 3.68 -46.37 34.72
C ASP A 448 3.86 -45.02 34.03
N GLN A 449 5.07 -44.72 33.55
CA GLN A 449 5.32 -43.56 32.68
C GLN A 449 4.54 -43.68 31.37
N ALA A 450 4.56 -44.84 30.71
CA ALA A 450 3.79 -45.08 29.48
C ALA A 450 2.27 -44.97 29.70
N LYS A 451 1.76 -45.34 30.88
CA LYS A 451 0.34 -45.11 31.24
C LYS A 451 0.05 -43.62 31.40
N GLN A 452 0.91 -42.87 32.07
CA GLN A 452 0.76 -41.42 32.22
C GLN A 452 0.80 -40.71 30.86
N ASP A 453 1.72 -41.10 29.98
CA ASP A 453 1.84 -40.51 28.64
C ASP A 453 0.62 -40.85 27.79
N ARG A 454 0.08 -42.07 27.89
CA ARG A 454 -1.19 -42.45 27.26
C ARG A 454 -2.35 -41.61 27.77
N ASP A 455 -2.41 -41.35 29.07
CA ASP A 455 -3.50 -40.56 29.67
C ASP A 455 -3.36 -39.06 29.31
N ARG A 456 -2.13 -38.55 29.18
CA ARG A 456 -1.85 -37.21 28.62
C ARG A 456 -2.27 -37.12 27.15
N LEU A 457 -1.90 -38.09 26.33
CA LEU A 457 -2.31 -38.17 24.92
C LEU A 457 -3.84 -38.20 24.79
N ARG A 458 -4.54 -38.91 25.67
CA ARG A 458 -6.01 -38.87 25.71
C ARG A 458 -6.54 -37.47 26.02
N ALA A 459 -5.99 -36.81 27.04
CA ALA A 459 -6.40 -35.45 27.38
C ALA A 459 -6.13 -34.46 26.24
N ASP A 460 -5.01 -34.59 25.52
CA ASP A 460 -4.70 -33.74 24.39
C ASP A 460 -5.58 -34.04 23.17
N VAL A 461 -5.92 -35.30 22.92
CA VAL A 461 -6.93 -35.67 21.92
C VAL A 461 -8.31 -35.08 22.26
N ASP A 462 -8.70 -35.07 23.53
CA ASP A 462 -9.95 -34.45 23.97
C ASP A 462 -9.92 -32.91 23.80
N LYS A 463 -8.78 -32.26 24.07
CA LYS A 463 -8.59 -30.84 23.77
C LYS A 463 -8.67 -30.55 22.27
N PHE A 464 -7.99 -31.33 21.44
CA PHE A 464 -8.05 -31.21 19.98
C PHE A 464 -9.46 -31.42 19.45
N ARG A 465 -10.21 -32.35 20.03
CA ARG A 465 -11.62 -32.55 19.70
C ARG A 465 -12.44 -31.31 20.06
N THR A 466 -12.22 -30.72 21.22
CA THR A 466 -12.91 -29.50 21.66
C THR A 466 -12.58 -28.30 20.77
N THR A 467 -11.32 -28.16 20.33
CA THR A 467 -10.94 -27.08 19.40
C THR A 467 -11.51 -27.29 18.00
N ILE A 468 -11.54 -28.53 17.51
CA ILE A 468 -12.22 -28.86 16.24
C ILE A 468 -13.71 -28.53 16.34
N GLU A 469 -14.37 -28.90 17.44
CA GLU A 469 -15.78 -28.54 17.69
C GLU A 469 -15.97 -27.01 17.71
N GLY A 470 -15.04 -26.24 18.29
CA GLY A 470 -15.03 -24.78 18.21
C GLY A 470 -14.91 -24.24 16.78
N ILE A 471 -13.97 -24.76 16.00
CA ILE A 471 -13.79 -24.38 14.58
C ILE A 471 -15.05 -24.71 13.77
N ASP A 472 -15.68 -25.86 14.01
CA ASP A 472 -16.92 -26.22 13.31
C ASP A 472 -18.05 -25.24 13.62
N THR A 473 -18.18 -24.80 14.89
CA THR A 473 -19.17 -23.77 15.24
C THR A 473 -18.90 -22.42 14.58
N GLU A 474 -17.63 -22.02 14.46
CA GLU A 474 -17.24 -20.79 13.75
C GLU A 474 -17.48 -20.91 12.25
N LEU A 475 -17.16 -22.06 11.65
CA LEU A 475 -17.44 -22.33 10.24
C LEU A 475 -18.94 -22.29 9.95
N ASP A 476 -19.77 -22.83 10.84
CA ASP A 476 -21.22 -22.75 10.71
C ASP A 476 -21.74 -21.31 10.86
N ALA A 477 -21.18 -20.53 11.78
CA ALA A 477 -21.49 -19.10 11.90
C ALA A 477 -21.08 -18.32 10.63
N LEU A 478 -19.91 -18.61 10.05
CA LEU A 478 -19.45 -18.01 8.80
C LEU A 478 -20.31 -18.43 7.60
N ARG A 479 -20.77 -19.68 7.54
CA ARG A 479 -21.71 -20.16 6.51
C ARG A 479 -23.05 -19.42 6.62
N VAL A 480 -23.59 -19.25 7.82
CA VAL A 480 -24.82 -18.47 8.04
C VAL A 480 -24.63 -17.00 7.67
N SER A 481 -23.48 -16.40 8.02
CA SER A 481 -23.15 -15.02 7.66
C SER A 481 -23.04 -14.84 6.14
N ASN A 482 -22.33 -15.73 5.45
CA ASN A 482 -22.25 -15.73 3.99
C ASN A 482 -23.62 -15.92 3.34
N GLN A 483 -24.47 -16.80 3.89
CA GLN A 483 -25.83 -16.97 3.37
C GLN A 483 -26.66 -15.68 3.51
N ARG A 484 -26.50 -14.92 4.60
CA ARG A 484 -27.15 -13.61 4.77
C ARG A 484 -26.64 -12.59 3.75
N LEU A 485 -25.31 -12.51 3.56
CA LEU A 485 -24.70 -11.63 2.56
C LEU A 485 -25.16 -11.99 1.14
N SER A 486 -25.24 -13.27 0.80
CA SER A 486 -25.78 -13.71 -0.50
C SER A 486 -27.23 -13.29 -0.68
N GLN A 487 -28.08 -13.44 0.35
CA GLN A 487 -29.47 -12.97 0.29
C GLN A 487 -29.57 -11.44 0.17
N GLU A 488 -28.68 -10.70 0.82
CA GLU A 488 -28.61 -9.24 0.71
C GLU A 488 -28.17 -8.80 -0.68
N ASN A 489 -27.15 -9.46 -1.24
CA ASN A 489 -26.71 -9.26 -2.62
C ASN A 489 -27.82 -9.59 -3.63
N GLU A 490 -28.58 -10.67 -3.42
CA GLU A 490 -29.76 -10.99 -4.25
C GLU A 490 -30.84 -9.91 -4.14
N ARG A 491 -31.09 -9.37 -2.93
CA ARG A 491 -32.03 -8.25 -2.75
C ARG A 491 -31.55 -6.99 -3.47
N MET A 492 -30.27 -6.66 -3.35
CA MET A 492 -29.68 -5.52 -4.06
C MET A 492 -29.74 -5.70 -5.57
N ALA A 493 -29.41 -6.88 -6.09
CA ALA A 493 -29.55 -7.22 -7.50
C ALA A 493 -31.00 -7.06 -7.96
N ALA A 494 -31.98 -7.53 -7.19
CA ALA A 494 -33.40 -7.35 -7.52
C ALA A 494 -33.84 -5.87 -7.48
N ILE A 495 -33.25 -5.04 -6.62
CA ILE A 495 -33.49 -3.59 -6.60
C ILE A 495 -32.88 -2.94 -7.85
N ILE A 496 -31.66 -3.32 -8.23
CA ILE A 496 -30.99 -2.85 -9.44
C ILE A 496 -31.80 -3.25 -10.69
N ASP A 497 -32.28 -4.49 -10.77
CA ASP A 497 -33.13 -4.95 -11.86
C ASP A 497 -34.44 -4.17 -11.93
N ARG A 498 -35.06 -3.85 -10.79
CA ARG A 498 -36.23 -2.97 -10.75
C ARG A 498 -35.91 -1.56 -11.20
N TYR A 499 -34.75 -1.02 -10.83
CA TYR A 499 -34.31 0.30 -11.26
C TYR A 499 -34.07 0.32 -12.77
N ASN A 500 -33.42 -0.71 -13.32
CA ASN A 500 -33.22 -0.90 -14.74
C ASN A 500 -34.56 -1.06 -15.48
N ALA A 501 -35.50 -1.84 -14.95
CA ALA A 501 -36.83 -1.98 -15.52
C ALA A 501 -37.62 -0.67 -15.49
N VAL A 502 -37.46 0.16 -14.45
CA VAL A 502 -38.03 1.51 -14.40
C VAL A 502 -37.38 2.41 -15.45
N LEU A 503 -36.05 2.34 -15.60
CA LEU A 503 -35.31 3.07 -16.63
C LEU A 503 -35.76 2.68 -18.04
N GLU A 504 -35.90 1.38 -18.30
CA GLU A 504 -36.39 0.83 -19.56
C GLU A 504 -37.86 1.18 -19.80
N SER A 505 -38.69 1.18 -18.76
CA SER A 505 -40.09 1.61 -18.86
C SER A 505 -40.22 3.12 -19.10
N SER A 506 -39.33 3.93 -18.51
CA SER A 506 -39.23 5.37 -18.78
C SER A 506 -38.75 5.63 -20.20
N ALA A 507 -37.83 4.81 -20.73
CA ALA A 507 -37.40 4.86 -22.12
C ALA A 507 -38.49 4.37 -23.10
N ALA A 508 -39.34 3.43 -22.69
CA ALA A 508 -40.45 2.94 -23.49
C ALA A 508 -41.66 3.90 -23.50
N GLN A 509 -41.79 4.78 -22.49
CA GLN A 509 -42.90 5.72 -22.37
C GLN A 509 -42.75 6.96 -23.28
N ASP A 510 -41.56 7.20 -23.84
CA ASP A 510 -41.27 8.24 -24.84
C ASP A 510 -41.53 7.80 -26.30
N PHE A 511 -42.05 6.59 -26.53
CA PHE A 511 -42.14 5.99 -27.87
C PHE A 511 -43.47 6.21 -28.62
N MET A 512 -44.27 7.24 -28.30
CA MET A 512 -45.56 7.47 -28.99
C MET A 512 -45.93 8.95 -29.27
N ASN A 513 -45.03 9.74 -29.86
CA ASN A 513 -45.37 10.67 -30.96
C ASN A 513 -44.14 11.45 -31.51
N GLU A 514 -43.95 11.42 -32.83
CA GLU A 514 -43.28 12.48 -33.62
C GLU A 514 -41.78 12.84 -33.42
N HIS A 515 -40.88 11.94 -32.99
CA HIS A 515 -39.45 12.30 -32.81
C HIS A 515 -38.36 11.40 -33.45
N SER A 516 -38.67 10.68 -34.54
CA SER A 516 -37.67 9.83 -35.21
C SER A 516 -36.51 10.59 -35.88
N SER A 517 -36.61 11.90 -36.15
CA SER A 517 -35.52 12.65 -36.81
C SER A 517 -34.61 13.41 -35.83
N ASN A 518 -35.13 13.80 -34.66
CA ASN A 518 -34.32 14.49 -33.65
C ASN A 518 -33.48 13.54 -32.81
N SER A 519 -33.94 12.31 -32.51
CA SER A 519 -33.15 11.35 -31.73
C SER A 519 -31.87 10.89 -32.45
N GLN A 520 -31.89 10.77 -33.78
CA GLN A 520 -30.68 10.38 -34.52
C GLN A 520 -29.63 11.51 -34.47
N GLN A 521 -30.05 12.76 -34.66
CA GLN A 521 -29.15 13.92 -34.53
C GLN A 521 -28.65 14.12 -33.11
N LEU A 522 -29.48 13.87 -32.09
CA LEU A 522 -29.06 13.99 -30.69
C LEU A 522 -28.08 12.86 -30.31
N SER A 523 -28.29 11.65 -30.82
CA SER A 523 -27.36 10.52 -30.63
C SER A 523 -26.01 10.77 -31.31
N ASP A 524 -26.01 11.33 -32.53
CA ASP A 524 -24.76 11.70 -33.23
C ASP A 524 -24.06 12.88 -32.53
N GLN A 525 -24.81 13.83 -31.99
CA GLN A 525 -24.28 14.93 -31.16
C GLN A 525 -23.74 14.44 -29.81
N GLN A 526 -24.40 13.47 -29.17
CA GLN A 526 -23.91 12.85 -27.93
C GLN A 526 -22.68 11.98 -28.18
N SER A 527 -22.63 11.22 -29.29
CA SER A 527 -21.46 10.43 -29.66
C SER A 527 -20.24 11.32 -29.95
N THR A 528 -20.44 12.42 -30.68
CA THR A 528 -19.36 13.37 -30.97
C THR A 528 -18.93 14.16 -29.73
N ALA A 529 -19.85 14.53 -28.85
CA ALA A 529 -19.52 15.14 -27.56
C ALA A 529 -18.75 14.16 -26.66
N PHE A 530 -19.12 12.88 -26.65
CA PHE A 530 -18.41 11.84 -25.90
C PHE A 530 -17.02 11.54 -26.47
N GLU A 531 -16.86 11.55 -27.80
CA GLU A 531 -15.55 11.42 -28.46
C GLU A 531 -14.66 12.64 -28.21
N ASN A 532 -15.23 13.84 -28.17
CA ASN A 532 -14.50 15.06 -27.80
C ASN A 532 -14.05 15.02 -26.34
N LEU A 533 -14.94 14.65 -25.41
CA LEU A 533 -14.61 14.53 -23.99
C LEU A 533 -13.55 13.46 -23.75
N ASN A 534 -13.64 12.30 -24.43
CA ASN A 534 -12.59 11.28 -24.34
C ASN A 534 -11.25 11.72 -24.92
N ARG A 535 -11.26 12.61 -25.93
CA ARG A 535 -10.04 13.19 -26.48
C ARG A 535 -9.42 14.17 -25.49
N GLU A 536 -10.22 15.05 -24.91
CA GLU A 536 -9.79 16.00 -23.87
C GLU A 536 -9.25 15.26 -22.64
N LEU A 537 -9.92 14.19 -22.19
CA LEU A 537 -9.46 13.38 -21.07
C LEU A 537 -8.11 12.69 -21.37
N ARG A 538 -7.90 12.24 -22.62
CA ARG A 538 -6.60 11.67 -23.04
C ARG A 538 -5.51 12.73 -23.08
N GLU A 539 -5.81 13.92 -23.57
CA GLU A 539 -4.87 15.06 -23.57
C GLU A 539 -4.53 15.49 -22.14
N GLU A 540 -5.51 15.51 -21.23
CA GLU A 540 -5.30 15.79 -19.81
C GLU A 540 -4.45 14.71 -19.13
N ILE A 541 -4.69 13.43 -19.42
CA ILE A 541 -3.84 12.33 -18.93
C ILE A 541 -2.39 12.50 -19.43
N ILE A 542 -2.18 12.87 -20.69
CA ILE A 542 -0.84 13.13 -21.24
C ILE A 542 -0.19 14.33 -20.53
N MET A 543 -0.93 15.41 -20.30
CA MET A 543 -0.44 16.60 -19.59
C MET A 543 -0.10 16.28 -18.12
N LEU A 544 -0.90 15.47 -17.44
CA LEU A 544 -0.64 15.00 -16.08
C LEU A 544 0.58 14.06 -16.02
N GLN A 545 0.75 13.19 -17.02
CA GLN A 545 1.94 12.35 -17.15
C GLN A 545 3.20 13.19 -17.35
N GLU A 546 3.15 14.22 -18.19
CA GLU A 546 4.28 15.13 -18.41
C GLU A 546 4.57 15.99 -17.17
N ARG A 547 3.53 16.46 -16.46
CA ARG A 547 3.68 17.14 -15.17
C ARG A 547 4.35 16.24 -14.13
N ASN A 548 3.94 14.98 -14.03
CA ASN A 548 4.56 14.01 -13.12
C ASN A 548 6.01 13.70 -13.53
N ARG A 549 6.31 13.63 -14.83
CA ARG A 549 7.69 13.49 -15.34
C ARG A 549 8.55 14.68 -14.92
N LEU A 550 8.04 15.90 -15.08
CA LEU A 550 8.73 17.13 -14.68
C LEU A 550 8.91 17.23 -13.16
N LEU A 551 7.91 16.86 -12.35
CA LEU A 551 8.03 16.81 -10.89
C LEU A 551 9.06 15.76 -10.43
N SER A 552 9.14 14.62 -11.12
CA SER A 552 10.17 13.61 -10.85
C SER A 552 11.57 14.13 -11.23
N GLU A 553 11.67 14.90 -12.31
CA GLU A 553 12.92 15.52 -12.75
C GLU A 553 13.34 16.65 -11.79
N GLU A 554 12.40 17.45 -11.29
CA GLU A 554 12.60 18.47 -10.25
C GLU A 554 13.05 17.82 -8.94
N SER A 555 12.40 16.74 -8.51
CA SER A 555 12.80 15.98 -7.31
C SER A 555 14.21 15.39 -7.44
N ARG A 556 14.58 14.92 -8.65
CA ARG A 556 15.94 14.45 -8.94
C ARG A 556 16.95 15.60 -8.86
N LEU A 557 16.65 16.74 -9.47
CA LEU A 557 17.51 17.92 -9.41
C LEU A 557 17.64 18.44 -7.98
N LEU A 558 16.56 18.43 -7.19
CA LEU A 558 16.61 18.80 -5.76
C LEU A 558 17.53 17.86 -4.98
N SER A 559 17.47 16.55 -5.27
CA SER A 559 18.37 15.57 -4.66
C SER A 559 19.82 15.79 -5.08
N GLU A 560 20.08 16.16 -6.33
CA GLU A 560 21.44 16.49 -6.82
C GLU A 560 21.96 17.77 -6.17
N VAL A 561 21.12 18.81 -6.05
CA VAL A 561 21.46 20.06 -5.36
C VAL A 561 21.72 19.82 -3.88
N ASN A 562 20.90 19.03 -3.19
CA ASN A 562 21.14 18.66 -1.79
C ASN A 562 22.44 17.85 -1.63
N ALA A 563 22.76 16.94 -2.56
CA ALA A 563 24.03 16.22 -2.55
C ALA A 563 25.22 17.17 -2.80
N HIS A 564 25.05 18.18 -3.64
CA HIS A 564 26.07 19.22 -3.86
C HIS A 564 26.25 20.10 -2.62
N MET A 565 25.16 20.55 -1.99
CA MET A 565 25.20 21.31 -0.74
C MET A 565 25.87 20.53 0.38
N LYS A 566 25.56 19.24 0.54
CA LYS A 566 26.22 18.39 1.53
C LYS A 566 27.71 18.24 1.26
N LYS A 567 28.12 18.05 0.00
CA LYS A 567 29.55 18.06 -0.38
C LYS A 567 30.20 19.40 -0.08
N GLN A 568 29.49 20.50 -0.31
CA GLN A 568 29.97 21.85 -0.02
C GLN A 568 30.16 22.06 1.49
N GLU A 569 29.18 21.65 2.31
CA GLU A 569 29.29 21.66 3.77
C GLU A 569 30.44 20.79 4.28
N GLU A 570 30.66 19.61 3.69
CA GLU A 570 31.82 18.77 4.00
C GLU A 570 33.15 19.44 3.60
N THR A 571 33.19 20.13 2.47
CA THR A 571 34.38 20.89 2.05
C THR A 571 34.63 22.12 2.92
N ASP A 572 33.58 22.82 3.33
CA ASP A 572 33.65 23.99 4.21
C ASP A 572 34.02 23.56 5.64
N SER A 573 33.50 22.44 6.12
CA SER A 573 33.90 21.82 7.38
C SER A 573 35.38 21.43 7.36
N LYS A 574 35.86 20.77 6.30
CA LYS A 574 37.30 20.47 6.12
C LYS A 574 38.13 21.74 6.05
N ARG A 575 37.67 22.78 5.36
CA ARG A 575 38.35 24.08 5.30
C ARG A 575 38.42 24.73 6.67
N THR A 576 37.36 24.63 7.47
CA THR A 576 37.31 25.17 8.83
C THR A 576 38.25 24.40 9.75
N GLN A 577 38.26 23.07 9.67
CA GLN A 577 39.23 22.22 10.39
C GLN A 577 40.67 22.55 10.01
N LEU A 578 40.97 22.73 8.72
CA LEU A 578 42.31 23.15 8.27
C LEU A 578 42.65 24.57 8.72
N LEU A 579 41.68 25.48 8.80
CA LEU A 579 41.89 26.81 9.36
C LEU A 579 42.14 26.76 10.86
N GLU A 580 41.44 25.90 11.58
CA GLU A 580 41.61 25.70 13.02
C GLU A 580 42.93 25.02 13.34
N GLU A 581 43.32 23.99 12.59
CA GLU A 581 44.65 23.38 12.64
C GLU A 581 45.72 24.41 12.29
N LYS A 582 45.50 25.26 11.28
CA LYS A 582 46.43 26.36 10.95
C LYS A 582 46.48 27.41 12.05
N ILE A 583 45.38 27.72 12.74
CA ILE A 583 45.35 28.63 13.88
C ILE A 583 46.12 27.98 15.04
N SER A 584 45.90 26.71 15.35
CA SER A 584 46.65 25.97 16.37
C SER A 584 48.13 25.91 16.04
N LEU A 585 48.51 25.65 14.78
CA LEU A 585 49.91 25.69 14.34
C LEU A 585 50.48 27.10 14.38
N LEU A 586 49.68 28.14 14.12
CA LEU A 586 50.12 29.54 14.27
C LEU A 586 50.21 29.95 15.74
N GLU A 587 49.39 29.39 16.63
CA GLU A 587 49.45 29.59 18.07
C GLU A 587 50.64 28.84 18.67
N GLU A 588 50.87 27.60 18.26
CA GLU A 588 52.06 26.82 18.57
C GLU A 588 53.29 27.54 18.03
N HIS A 589 53.30 27.96 16.76
CA HIS A 589 54.38 28.79 16.23
C HIS A 589 54.48 30.15 16.90
N ARG A 590 53.39 30.75 17.40
CA ARG A 590 53.45 32.00 18.16
C ARG A 590 54.06 31.73 19.52
N GLU A 591 53.72 30.64 20.19
CA GLU A 591 54.28 30.21 21.47
C GLU A 591 55.74 29.81 21.31
N GLU A 592 56.08 29.04 20.28
CA GLU A 592 57.44 28.73 19.83
C GLU A 592 58.19 29.99 19.42
N LEU A 593 57.55 30.96 18.78
CA LEU A 593 58.18 32.25 18.46
C LEU A 593 58.29 33.10 19.72
N GLN A 594 57.43 32.93 20.73
CA GLN A 594 57.48 33.66 21.99
C GLN A 594 58.52 33.05 22.93
N THR A 595 58.68 31.72 22.93
CA THR A 595 59.77 30.99 23.60
C THR A 595 61.06 31.19 22.82
N SER A 596 61.05 31.11 21.49
CA SER A 596 62.21 31.42 20.66
C SER A 596 62.51 32.90 20.65
N LEU A 597 61.58 33.84 20.88
CA LEU A 597 61.86 35.26 21.15
C LEU A 597 62.42 35.41 22.56
N ARG A 598 61.97 34.63 23.54
CA ARG A 598 62.56 34.62 24.89
C ARG A 598 64.00 34.09 24.83
N ASP A 599 64.21 33.00 24.10
CA ASP A 599 65.50 32.36 23.82
C ASP A 599 66.34 33.17 22.83
N LEU A 600 65.75 33.92 21.89
CA LEU A 600 66.43 34.88 21.00
C LEU A 600 66.58 36.24 21.69
N GLN A 601 65.93 36.53 22.80
CA GLN A 601 66.28 37.65 23.65
C GLN A 601 67.45 37.22 24.54
N GLU A 602 67.51 35.94 24.91
CA GLU A 602 68.67 35.24 25.51
C GLU A 602 69.82 34.97 24.51
N ARG A 603 69.53 34.85 23.21
CA ARG A 603 70.48 34.60 22.12
C ARG A 603 70.69 35.82 21.20
N ALA A 604 69.94 36.92 21.32
CA ALA A 604 70.31 38.24 20.78
C ALA A 604 71.29 38.94 21.72
N ASP A 605 71.39 38.46 22.97
CA ASP A 605 72.61 38.56 23.77
C ASP A 605 73.77 37.69 23.20
N ARG A 606 73.53 36.86 22.17
CA ARG A 606 74.50 35.90 21.58
C ARG A 606 74.30 35.66 20.06
N LYS A 607 74.36 36.74 19.27
CA LYS A 607 74.71 36.76 17.83
C LYS A 607 73.74 36.15 16.80
N GLU A 608 73.38 37.05 15.88
CA GLU A 608 72.91 36.87 14.50
C GLU A 608 73.77 35.91 13.67
N ALA A 609 73.16 35.16 12.74
CA ALA A 609 73.39 35.25 11.30
C ALA A 609 72.98 33.98 10.53
N ASP A 610 72.19 34.23 9.47
CA ASP A 610 72.35 33.71 8.12
C ASP A 610 71.85 32.31 7.68
N GLN A 611 70.75 32.40 6.93
CA GLN A 611 70.71 32.21 5.46
C GLN A 611 70.79 30.79 4.88
N ARG A 612 69.61 30.33 4.44
CA ARG A 612 69.24 29.75 3.11
C ARG A 612 70.36 29.20 2.22
N LYS A 613 70.11 28.00 1.67
CA LYS A 613 70.31 27.59 0.25
C LYS A 613 70.01 26.08 0.19
N SER A 614 69.42 25.50 -0.84
CA SER A 614 69.70 25.63 -2.26
C SER A 614 68.81 24.61 -2.97
N ASN A 615 68.28 24.87 -4.16
CA ASN A 615 68.82 24.26 -5.38
C ASN A 615 67.95 24.54 -6.60
N SER A 616 68.61 25.12 -7.59
CA SER A 616 68.12 25.83 -8.77
C SER A 616 67.54 24.93 -9.88
N ASP A 617 67.45 23.61 -9.65
CA ASP A 617 67.07 22.64 -10.68
C ASP A 617 65.73 21.98 -10.37
N GLU A 618 65.34 21.95 -9.10
CA GLU A 618 63.94 21.99 -8.68
C GLU A 618 63.31 23.29 -9.16
N VAL A 619 64.05 24.42 -9.16
CA VAL A 619 63.49 25.74 -9.49
C VAL A 619 62.92 25.79 -10.89
N THR A 620 63.45 25.12 -11.92
CA THR A 620 62.86 25.19 -13.28
C THR A 620 61.60 24.35 -13.43
N ALA A 621 61.57 23.13 -12.88
CA ALA A 621 60.36 22.31 -12.83
C ALA A 621 59.30 22.94 -11.91
N LEU A 622 59.72 23.43 -10.75
CA LEU A 622 58.94 24.30 -9.88
C LEU A 622 58.58 25.61 -10.58
N THR A 623 59.34 26.16 -11.53
CA THR A 623 58.99 27.41 -12.22
C THR A 623 57.85 27.17 -13.19
N ASP A 624 57.83 26.02 -13.88
CA ASP A 624 56.73 25.66 -14.77
C ASP A 624 55.49 25.24 -13.96
N GLN A 625 55.66 24.47 -12.89
CA GLN A 625 54.60 24.10 -11.95
C GLN A 625 54.09 25.33 -11.17
N LEU A 626 54.94 26.30 -10.87
CA LEU A 626 54.60 27.60 -10.28
C LEU A 626 53.93 28.48 -11.33
N ARG A 627 54.29 28.42 -12.61
CA ARG A 627 53.62 29.20 -13.66
C ARG A 627 52.20 28.69 -13.90
N GLU A 628 52.01 27.37 -13.90
CA GLU A 628 50.68 26.74 -13.95
C GLU A 628 49.89 26.98 -12.65
N ALA A 629 50.52 26.83 -11.48
CA ALA A 629 49.89 27.16 -10.20
C ALA A 629 49.60 28.66 -10.04
N LEU A 630 50.37 29.54 -10.66
CA LEU A 630 50.12 30.99 -10.71
C LEU A 630 49.01 31.33 -11.70
N ALA A 631 48.86 30.59 -12.80
CA ALA A 631 47.73 30.73 -13.71
C ALA A 631 46.43 30.21 -13.08
N ALA A 632 46.47 29.06 -12.42
CA ALA A 632 45.36 28.52 -11.65
C ALA A 632 45.04 29.42 -10.43
N ASN A 633 46.05 29.97 -9.76
CA ASN A 633 45.84 30.98 -8.72
C ASN A 633 45.29 32.27 -9.31
N ALA A 634 45.68 32.69 -10.51
CA ALA A 634 45.14 33.88 -11.15
C ALA A 634 43.65 33.71 -11.46
N GLU A 635 43.25 32.56 -12.01
CA GLU A 635 41.86 32.21 -12.27
C GLU A 635 41.06 32.07 -10.96
N LYS A 636 41.64 31.43 -9.94
CA LYS A 636 41.05 31.35 -8.59
C LYS A 636 40.98 32.70 -7.90
N THR A 637 41.93 33.60 -8.12
CA THR A 637 41.86 34.98 -7.60
C THR A 637 40.81 35.78 -8.33
N GLU A 638 40.64 35.60 -9.63
CA GLU A 638 39.56 36.26 -10.39
C GLU A 638 38.18 35.73 -9.96
N GLU A 639 38.05 34.42 -9.72
CA GLU A 639 36.86 33.80 -9.15
C GLU A 639 36.60 34.30 -7.71
N CYS A 640 37.64 34.36 -6.86
CA CYS A 640 37.53 34.93 -5.52
C CYS A 640 37.21 36.42 -5.53
N GLU A 641 37.67 37.17 -6.52
CA GLU A 641 37.40 38.60 -6.67
C GLU A 641 35.98 38.83 -7.20
N LYS A 642 35.47 37.97 -8.08
CA LYS A 642 34.05 37.94 -8.46
C LYS A 642 33.15 37.57 -7.27
N LEU A 643 33.54 36.60 -6.47
CA LEU A 643 32.81 36.21 -5.26
C LEU A 643 32.87 37.32 -4.19
N ARG A 644 34.02 38.00 -4.04
CA ARG A 644 34.13 39.19 -3.17
C ARG A 644 33.23 40.32 -3.68
N GLN A 645 33.23 40.60 -4.98
CA GLN A 645 32.36 41.61 -5.56
C GLN A 645 30.88 41.28 -5.34
N GLN A 646 30.48 40.01 -5.53
CA GLN A 646 29.12 39.56 -5.23
C GLN A 646 28.79 39.65 -3.73
N THR A 647 29.75 39.35 -2.86
CA THR A 647 29.58 39.49 -1.40
C THR A 647 29.43 40.95 -1.01
N ASP A 648 30.25 41.85 -1.56
CA ASP A 648 30.19 43.29 -1.35
C ASP A 648 28.88 43.88 -1.88
N ASP A 649 28.37 43.37 -3.00
CA ASP A 649 27.10 43.84 -3.59
C ASP A 649 25.90 43.32 -2.79
N LEU A 650 25.95 42.09 -2.26
CA LEU A 650 24.96 41.57 -1.31
C LEU A 650 25.03 42.32 0.03
N GLU A 651 26.22 42.66 0.53
CA GLU A 651 26.38 43.45 1.76
C GLU A 651 25.83 44.87 1.58
N LYS A 652 26.03 45.50 0.41
CA LYS A 652 25.37 46.76 0.05
C LYS A 652 23.85 46.61 -0.03
N GLU A 653 23.33 45.52 -0.56
CA GLU A 653 21.89 45.29 -0.60
C GLU A 653 21.32 45.09 0.81
N VAL A 654 22.00 44.32 1.66
CA VAL A 654 21.61 44.12 3.07
C VAL A 654 21.64 45.44 3.83
N THR A 655 22.67 46.27 3.63
CA THR A 655 22.75 47.59 4.29
C THR A 655 21.66 48.56 3.80
N VAL A 656 21.31 48.54 2.51
CA VAL A 656 20.18 49.33 1.99
C VAL A 656 18.83 48.83 2.54
N ARG A 657 18.62 47.51 2.59
CA ARG A 657 17.42 46.92 3.20
C ARG A 657 17.34 47.23 4.70
N GLN A 658 18.47 47.15 5.42
CA GLN A 658 18.56 47.53 6.83
C GLN A 658 18.23 49.02 7.02
N SER A 659 18.77 49.90 6.17
CA SER A 659 18.43 51.34 6.21
C SER A 659 16.95 51.59 5.93
N CYS A 660 16.31 50.84 5.04
CA CYS A 660 14.87 50.95 4.77
C CYS A 660 14.03 50.49 5.97
N ILE A 661 14.43 49.39 6.61
CA ILE A 661 13.80 48.90 7.85
C ILE A 661 13.98 49.91 8.98
N ASP A 662 15.18 50.46 9.16
CA ASP A 662 15.46 51.47 10.19
C ASP A 662 14.67 52.77 9.95
N GLU A 663 14.48 53.17 8.69
CA GLU A 663 13.64 54.30 8.32
C GLU A 663 12.15 54.01 8.58
N MET A 664 11.67 52.80 8.30
CA MET A 664 10.32 52.37 8.66
C MET A 664 10.10 52.34 10.18
N ILE A 665 11.10 51.87 10.95
CA ILE A 665 11.07 51.89 12.42
C ILE A 665 11.06 53.34 12.91
N ALA A 666 11.88 54.23 12.34
CA ALA A 666 11.88 55.64 12.69
C ALA A 666 10.54 56.32 12.37
N GLN A 667 9.94 56.04 11.21
CA GLN A 667 8.61 56.53 10.84
C GLN A 667 7.53 56.01 11.79
N THR A 668 7.58 54.72 12.15
CA THR A 668 6.66 54.10 13.12
C THR A 668 6.78 54.75 14.49
N ASN A 669 8.01 54.98 14.96
CA ASN A 669 8.28 55.66 16.22
C ASN A 669 7.79 57.11 16.21
N VAL A 670 7.95 57.84 15.09
CA VAL A 670 7.41 59.21 14.94
C VAL A 670 5.88 59.20 14.98
N LEU A 671 5.24 58.25 14.30
CA LEU A 671 3.77 58.06 14.34
C LEU A 671 3.30 57.73 15.76
N GLN A 672 4.02 56.87 16.48
CA GLN A 672 3.70 56.52 17.87
C GLN A 672 3.85 57.72 18.82
N VAL A 673 4.91 58.52 18.66
CA VAL A 673 5.09 59.77 19.41
C VAL A 673 4.01 60.80 19.07
N GLN A 674 3.61 60.92 17.80
CA GLN A 674 2.50 61.81 17.41
C GLN A 674 1.17 61.36 18.00
N LEU A 675 0.89 60.05 18.01
CA LEU A 675 -0.32 59.50 18.63
C LEU A 675 -0.32 59.75 20.15
N GLN A 676 0.85 59.61 20.80
CA GLN A 676 1.00 59.87 22.22
C GLN A 676 0.85 61.36 22.56
N LEU A 677 1.44 62.27 21.78
CA LEU A 677 1.24 63.71 21.92
C LEU A 677 -0.23 64.11 21.67
N ALA A 678 -0.91 63.47 20.72
CA ALA A 678 -2.34 63.70 20.48
C ALA A 678 -3.20 63.20 21.66
N ALA A 679 -2.84 62.08 22.28
CA ALA A 679 -3.48 61.58 23.49
C ALA A 679 -3.24 62.50 24.69
N GLU A 680 -2.01 62.99 24.89
CA GLU A 680 -1.65 63.95 25.93
C GLU A 680 -2.37 65.30 25.73
N ASN A 681 -2.47 65.80 24.50
CA ASN A 681 -3.24 67.01 24.19
C ASN A 681 -4.73 66.82 24.47
N ASN A 682 -5.30 65.66 24.14
CA ASN A 682 -6.69 65.34 24.48
C ASN A 682 -6.90 65.24 26.00
N MET A 683 -5.95 64.67 26.73
CA MET A 683 -5.98 64.63 28.19
C MET A 683 -5.91 66.04 28.79
N HIS A 684 -5.05 66.90 28.24
CA HIS A 684 -4.92 68.29 28.67
C HIS A 684 -6.19 69.11 28.37
N LEU A 685 -6.79 68.94 27.19
CA LEU A 685 -8.08 69.56 26.84
C LEU A 685 -9.19 69.08 27.78
N LYS A 686 -9.26 67.77 28.07
CA LYS A 686 -10.21 67.23 29.07
C LYS A 686 -9.98 67.86 30.45
N GLN A 687 -8.73 68.01 30.86
CA GLN A 687 -8.39 68.64 32.14
C GLN A 687 -8.77 70.12 32.17
N GLN A 688 -8.54 70.87 31.09
CA GLN A 688 -8.98 72.27 30.96
C GLN A 688 -10.51 72.39 30.99
N ILE A 689 -11.23 71.47 30.34
CA ILE A 689 -12.71 71.44 30.38
C ILE A 689 -13.16 71.24 31.83
N LEU A 690 -12.60 70.26 32.55
CA LEU A 690 -12.93 70.02 33.97
C LEU A 690 -12.60 71.23 34.86
N GLU A 691 -11.50 71.93 34.58
CA GLU A 691 -11.11 73.12 35.33
C GLU A 691 -12.03 74.32 35.05
N LYS A 692 -12.49 74.45 33.79
CA LYS A 692 -13.49 75.44 33.38
C LYS A 692 -14.87 75.12 33.95
N ASP A 693 -15.28 73.86 33.99
CA ASP A 693 -16.52 73.42 34.63
C ASP A 693 -16.48 73.68 36.13
N ARG A 694 -15.35 73.42 36.77
CA ARG A 694 -15.15 73.76 38.19
C ARG A 694 -15.19 75.27 38.43
N SER A 695 -14.60 76.06 37.53
CA SER A 695 -14.65 77.52 37.58
C SER A 695 -16.08 78.05 37.37
N LEU A 696 -16.83 77.46 36.45
CA LEU A 696 -18.24 77.76 36.20
C LEU A 696 -19.11 77.36 37.40
N SER A 697 -18.84 76.22 38.03
CA SER A 697 -19.51 75.82 39.27
C SER A 697 -19.22 76.82 40.40
N THR A 698 -17.98 77.27 40.56
CA THR A 698 -17.65 78.30 41.57
C THR A 698 -18.28 79.66 41.27
N LEU A 699 -18.37 80.04 39.99
CA LEU A 699 -19.08 81.26 39.56
C LEU A 699 -20.59 81.14 39.76
N ASN A 700 -21.16 79.96 39.50
CA ASN A 700 -22.57 79.64 39.73
C ASN A 700 -22.88 79.64 41.24
N ASP A 701 -21.97 79.14 42.07
CA ASP A 701 -22.07 79.19 43.52
C ASP A 701 -21.87 80.62 44.07
N GLU A 702 -21.03 81.45 43.45
CA GLU A 702 -20.90 82.88 43.77
C GLU A 702 -22.13 83.70 43.34
N VAL A 703 -22.76 83.35 42.21
CA VAL A 703 -24.03 83.94 41.77
C VAL A 703 -25.16 83.52 42.72
N ASN A 704 -25.21 82.24 43.10
CA ASN A 704 -26.18 81.72 44.07
C ASN A 704 -25.93 82.25 45.50
N ARG A 705 -24.68 82.55 45.89
CA ARG A 705 -24.38 83.24 47.16
C ARG A 705 -24.73 84.73 47.15
N LYS A 706 -24.82 85.37 45.97
CA LYS A 706 -25.22 86.77 45.82
C LYS A 706 -26.73 86.96 45.58
N GLN A 707 -27.53 85.89 45.54
CA GLN A 707 -28.97 85.94 45.24
C GLN A 707 -29.96 85.58 46.37
N PRO A 708 -29.59 85.57 47.67
CA PRO A 708 -30.61 85.73 48.70
C PRO A 708 -30.17 86.71 49.80
N GLU A 709 -30.19 88.02 49.51
CA GLU A 709 -30.37 89.08 50.52
C GLU A 709 -31.34 90.15 50.01
N GLU A 710 -32.48 89.77 49.41
CA GLU A 710 -33.60 90.71 49.22
C GLU A 710 -34.90 89.97 48.87
N SER A 711 -35.50 89.25 49.84
CA SER A 711 -36.95 88.95 49.88
C SER A 711 -37.32 87.95 50.97
N THR A 712 -37.31 88.40 52.22
CA THR A 712 -38.13 87.78 53.28
C THR A 712 -38.73 88.85 54.16
N LEU A 713 -39.67 89.64 53.63
CA LEU A 713 -40.73 90.30 54.37
C LEU A 713 -41.81 90.72 53.37
N THR A 714 -42.88 89.93 53.28
CA THR A 714 -44.29 90.38 53.24
C THR A 714 -45.14 89.28 52.60
N ASP A 715 -45.76 88.46 53.44
CA ASP A 715 -46.97 87.71 53.13
C ASP A 715 -47.86 87.72 54.37
N GLU A 716 -48.60 88.81 54.55
CA GLU A 716 -49.88 88.82 55.25
C GLU A 716 -50.78 89.87 54.59
N ALA A 717 -51.68 89.43 53.72
CA ALA A 717 -53.09 89.82 53.66
C ALA A 717 -53.71 89.39 52.33
N ASN A 718 -54.60 88.39 52.35
CA ASN A 718 -56.00 88.66 52.04
C ASN A 718 -56.88 87.40 52.13
N LYS A 719 -57.93 87.52 52.93
CA LYS A 719 -59.27 86.94 52.70
C LYS A 719 -60.25 87.55 53.71
N GLU A 720 -61.16 88.40 53.24
CA GLU A 720 -62.63 88.19 53.24
C GLU A 720 -63.46 89.48 53.14
N SER A 721 -64.63 89.29 52.55
CA SER A 721 -65.65 90.24 52.12
C SER A 721 -66.72 90.46 53.19
N GLY A 722 -67.43 91.61 53.19
CA GLY A 722 -68.70 91.75 53.91
C GLY A 722 -69.27 93.17 54.14
N ASN A 723 -69.94 93.71 53.11
CA ASN A 723 -71.25 94.39 53.07
C ASN A 723 -71.78 95.42 54.13
N ASP A 724 -72.36 96.53 53.59
CA ASP A 724 -73.50 97.40 53.98
C ASP A 724 -73.63 98.14 55.36
N GLY A 725 -73.99 99.43 55.28
CA GLY A 725 -74.65 100.20 56.36
C GLY A 725 -74.58 101.74 56.24
N VAL A 726 -75.72 102.39 55.96
CA VAL A 726 -75.98 103.85 55.87
C VAL A 726 -76.50 104.41 57.21
N GLU A 727 -76.46 105.75 57.34
CA GLU A 727 -77.23 106.68 58.23
C GLU A 727 -76.39 107.37 59.33
N GLU A 728 -76.59 108.63 59.75
CA GLU A 728 -77.24 109.88 59.28
C GLU A 728 -77.00 110.91 60.43
N ARG A 729 -77.17 112.22 60.17
CA ARG A 729 -77.47 113.35 61.12
C ARG A 729 -76.32 114.05 61.84
N GLN A 730 -76.36 115.35 62.19
CA GLN A 730 -77.12 116.56 61.83
C GLN A 730 -76.47 117.73 62.61
N ALA A 731 -76.70 118.96 62.14
CA ALA A 731 -76.87 120.22 62.91
C ALA A 731 -75.68 120.93 63.60
N SER A 732 -75.12 121.95 62.90
CA SER A 732 -75.31 123.41 63.11
C SER A 732 -75.08 124.07 64.52
N PRO A 733 -75.24 125.41 64.72
CA PRO A 733 -74.15 126.42 64.72
C PRO A 733 -74.18 127.41 65.94
N SER A 734 -73.23 128.35 66.05
CA SER A 734 -73.32 129.71 66.69
C SER A 734 -71.89 130.23 66.94
N LYS A 735 -71.37 131.35 66.40
CA LYS A 735 -71.75 132.77 66.36
C LYS A 735 -71.52 133.53 67.68
N ILE A 736 -70.55 134.44 67.57
CA ILE A 736 -70.17 135.58 68.43
C ILE A 736 -71.40 136.34 68.95
N GLU A 737 -71.37 136.79 70.21
CA GLU A 737 -72.08 138.00 70.62
C GLU A 737 -71.42 138.71 71.82
N VAL A 738 -71.20 140.02 71.65
CA VAL A 738 -70.73 141.01 72.62
C VAL A 738 -71.96 141.83 73.02
N VAL A 739 -72.14 142.05 74.32
CA VAL A 739 -73.27 142.79 74.92
C VAL A 739 -72.93 144.27 75.10
N ILE A 740 -73.91 145.12 74.75
CA ILE A 740 -73.95 146.59 74.85
C ILE A 740 -74.72 146.99 76.13
N THR A 741 -74.37 148.13 76.74
CA THR A 741 -75.25 148.98 77.58
C THR A 741 -74.90 150.45 77.30
N SER A 742 -75.77 151.30 76.74
CA SER A 742 -76.79 152.20 77.39
C SER A 742 -76.15 153.14 78.43
N GLU A 743 -76.36 154.47 78.47
CA GLU A 743 -77.58 155.28 78.38
C GLU A 743 -77.29 156.77 78.03
N ASP A 744 -78.33 157.39 77.47
CA ASP A 744 -78.79 158.80 77.48
C ASP A 744 -77.93 159.92 76.86
N ALA A 745 -78.29 160.41 75.66
CA ALA A 745 -79.51 161.16 75.28
C ALA A 745 -79.61 162.56 75.93
N GLY A 746 -78.75 163.45 75.44
CA GLY A 746 -78.88 164.91 75.59
C GLY A 746 -78.19 165.72 74.49
N ARG A 747 -77.47 165.04 73.58
CA ARG A 747 -76.84 165.63 72.39
C ARG A 747 -77.50 165.18 71.08
N LEU A 748 -78.76 164.74 71.15
CA LEU A 748 -79.58 164.19 70.05
C LEU A 748 -79.65 165.04 68.77
N GLU A 749 -79.29 166.32 68.83
CA GLU A 749 -79.27 167.23 67.66
C GLU A 749 -77.88 167.33 66.99
N GLU A 750 -76.80 167.10 67.74
CA GLU A 750 -75.42 166.94 67.24
C GLU A 750 -75.19 165.48 66.79
N GLU A 751 -75.84 164.53 67.47
CA GLU A 751 -75.89 163.11 67.13
C GLU A 751 -76.56 162.86 65.78
N LEU A 752 -77.59 163.61 65.35
CA LEU A 752 -78.19 163.42 64.02
C LEU A 752 -77.25 163.81 62.86
N LYS A 753 -76.31 164.74 63.10
CA LYS A 753 -75.31 165.18 62.12
C LYS A 753 -74.09 164.26 62.12
N LEU A 754 -73.63 163.85 63.31
CA LEU A 754 -72.63 162.78 63.48
C LEU A 754 -73.14 161.43 62.96
N LEU A 755 -74.43 161.12 63.10
CA LEU A 755 -75.04 159.88 62.60
C LEU A 755 -75.12 159.84 61.08
N LYS A 756 -75.33 160.99 60.41
CA LYS A 756 -75.23 161.08 58.94
C LYS A 756 -73.80 160.92 58.44
N GLN A 757 -72.84 161.52 59.14
CA GLN A 757 -71.42 161.38 58.81
C GLN A 757 -70.91 159.96 59.10
N SER A 758 -71.38 159.34 60.19
CA SER A 758 -71.13 157.93 60.50
C SER A 758 -71.86 157.00 59.54
N PHE A 759 -73.05 157.36 59.03
CA PHE A 759 -73.73 156.59 57.99
C PHE A 759 -72.93 156.60 56.69
N ALA A 760 -72.42 157.76 56.27
CA ALA A 760 -71.58 157.87 55.10
C ALA A 760 -70.25 157.10 55.27
N GLU A 761 -69.63 157.15 56.46
CA GLU A 761 -68.48 156.31 56.79
C GLU A 761 -68.82 154.82 56.85
N LEU A 762 -69.98 154.45 57.37
CA LEU A 762 -70.44 153.05 57.42
C LEU A 762 -70.77 152.54 56.03
N GLU A 763 -71.34 153.37 55.15
CA GLU A 763 -71.62 153.04 53.75
C GLU A 763 -70.32 152.92 52.94
N GLY A 764 -69.32 153.75 53.24
CA GLY A 764 -67.95 153.61 52.71
C GLY A 764 -67.26 152.33 53.20
N LYS A 765 -67.34 152.03 54.50
CA LYS A 765 -66.83 150.77 55.08
C LYS A 765 -67.59 149.54 54.58
N LEU A 766 -68.88 149.68 54.28
CA LEU A 766 -69.69 148.60 53.70
C LEU A 766 -69.19 148.28 52.28
N LYS A 767 -68.97 149.31 51.46
CA LYS A 767 -68.38 149.14 50.12
C LYS A 767 -66.98 148.53 50.16
N GLU A 768 -66.13 148.99 51.07
CA GLU A 768 -64.79 148.41 51.26
C GLU A 768 -64.88 146.94 51.72
N ARG A 769 -65.84 146.60 52.59
CA ARG A 769 -66.09 145.20 52.96
C ARG A 769 -66.65 144.38 51.80
N ASP A 770 -67.50 144.94 50.96
CA ASP A 770 -68.05 144.27 49.79
C ASP A 770 -66.95 144.01 48.75
N GLU A 771 -66.04 144.96 48.52
CA GLU A 771 -64.84 144.78 47.69
C GLU A 771 -63.90 143.70 48.27
N VAL A 772 -63.71 143.67 49.59
CA VAL A 772 -62.95 142.60 50.27
C VAL A 772 -63.65 141.24 50.15
N VAL A 773 -64.98 141.20 50.25
CA VAL A 773 -65.75 139.96 50.04
C VAL A 773 -65.62 139.51 48.58
N GLU A 774 -65.71 140.42 47.62
CA GLU A 774 -65.58 140.10 46.21
C GLU A 774 -64.18 139.54 45.89
N THR A 775 -63.12 140.19 46.39
CA THR A 775 -61.74 139.67 46.25
C THR A 775 -61.54 138.31 46.93
N LEU A 776 -62.08 138.10 48.13
CA LEU A 776 -62.05 136.79 48.80
C LEU A 776 -62.87 135.73 48.05
N THR A 777 -63.98 136.10 47.42
CA THR A 777 -64.76 135.15 46.60
C THR A 777 -64.02 134.76 45.32
N GLN A 778 -63.32 135.71 44.68
CA GLN A 778 -62.47 135.43 43.53
C GLN A 778 -61.28 134.55 43.91
N GLN A 779 -60.62 134.81 45.04
CA GLN A 779 -59.54 133.96 45.57
C GLN A 779 -60.05 132.54 45.91
N ASN A 780 -61.23 132.41 46.52
CA ASN A 780 -61.83 131.10 46.76
C ASN A 780 -62.19 130.37 45.47
N ALA A 781 -62.64 131.07 44.43
CA ALA A 781 -62.90 130.48 43.13
C ALA A 781 -61.60 129.98 42.45
N GLN A 782 -60.54 130.79 42.50
CA GLN A 782 -59.22 130.41 41.98
C GLN A 782 -58.63 129.20 42.72
N LEU A 783 -58.73 129.18 44.05
CA LEU A 783 -58.30 128.03 44.85
C LEU A 783 -59.10 126.77 44.47
N ARG A 784 -60.42 126.86 44.34
CA ARG A 784 -61.26 125.71 43.91
C ARG A 784 -60.86 125.18 42.54
N GLN A 785 -60.53 126.05 41.60
CA GLN A 785 -60.05 125.64 40.28
C GLN A 785 -58.69 124.92 40.38
N SER A 786 -57.73 125.48 41.14
CA SER A 786 -56.43 124.85 41.38
C SER A 786 -56.55 123.50 42.09
N TYR A 787 -57.48 123.36 43.05
CA TYR A 787 -57.77 122.08 43.69
C TYR A 787 -58.33 121.05 42.70
N ALA A 788 -59.25 121.44 41.82
CA ALA A 788 -59.80 120.55 40.81
C ALA A 788 -58.73 120.10 39.79
N GLU A 789 -57.82 120.99 39.41
CA GLU A 789 -56.69 120.68 38.52
C GLU A 789 -55.69 119.70 39.20
N LEU A 790 -55.37 119.91 40.48
CA LEU A 790 -54.53 118.99 41.26
C LEU A 790 -55.18 117.62 41.44
N GLU A 791 -56.49 117.58 41.69
CA GLU A 791 -57.26 116.34 41.81
C GLU A 791 -57.28 115.55 40.50
N ALA A 792 -57.43 116.24 39.36
CA ALA A 792 -57.33 115.62 38.03
C ALA A 792 -55.92 115.05 37.77
N GLN A 793 -54.86 115.80 38.10
CA GLN A 793 -53.47 115.33 37.96
C GLN A 793 -53.16 114.15 38.88
N LEU A 794 -53.69 114.13 40.11
CA LEU A 794 -53.56 112.99 41.01
C LEU A 794 -54.25 111.75 40.45
N LYS A 795 -55.43 111.91 39.84
CA LYS A 795 -56.14 110.80 39.21
C LYS A 795 -55.37 110.21 38.02
N GLU A 796 -54.78 111.06 37.18
CA GLU A 796 -53.92 110.63 36.08
C GLU A 796 -52.67 109.91 36.59
N ARG A 797 -51.97 110.48 37.59
CA ARG A 797 -50.80 109.84 38.20
C ARG A 797 -51.13 108.51 38.86
N ASN A 798 -52.26 108.39 39.54
CA ASN A 798 -52.72 107.12 40.10
C ASN A 798 -52.97 106.07 39.01
N GLY A 799 -53.54 106.46 37.87
CA GLY A 799 -53.72 105.55 36.73
C GLY A 799 -52.38 105.03 36.17
N VAL A 800 -51.36 105.89 36.10
CA VAL A 800 -50.00 105.48 35.69
C VAL A 800 -49.34 104.56 36.72
N VAL A 801 -49.53 104.82 38.01
CA VAL A 801 -49.02 103.93 39.07
C VAL A 801 -49.67 102.56 38.99
N GLU A 802 -50.97 102.49 38.70
CA GLU A 802 -51.70 101.22 38.57
C GLU A 802 -51.24 100.40 37.36
N THR A 803 -50.98 101.03 36.21
CA THR A 803 -50.43 100.33 35.03
C THR A 803 -48.99 99.87 35.27
N LEU A 804 -48.15 100.67 35.93
CA LEU A 804 -46.79 100.27 36.32
C LEU A 804 -46.81 99.13 37.35
N ALA A 805 -47.79 99.09 38.26
CA ALA A 805 -47.96 97.98 39.19
C ALA A 805 -48.32 96.68 38.45
N GLN A 806 -49.24 96.74 37.48
CA GLN A 806 -49.60 95.58 36.66
C GLN A 806 -48.43 95.06 35.81
N GLN A 807 -47.63 95.96 35.22
CA GLN A 807 -46.45 95.58 34.46
C GLN A 807 -45.36 94.94 35.34
N ASN A 808 -45.13 95.47 36.55
CA ASN A 808 -44.21 94.85 37.50
C ASN A 808 -44.67 93.45 37.93
N GLU A 809 -45.97 93.25 38.11
CA GLU A 809 -46.52 91.94 38.46
C GLU A 809 -46.33 90.92 37.32
N GLN A 810 -46.56 91.33 36.07
CA GLN A 810 -46.30 90.48 34.90
C GLN A 810 -44.81 90.10 34.78
N LEU A 811 -43.89 91.05 35.03
CA LEU A 811 -42.45 90.77 35.03
C LEU A 811 -42.06 89.78 36.13
N ARG A 812 -42.64 89.90 37.33
CA ARG A 812 -42.42 88.94 38.43
C ARG A 812 -42.87 87.53 38.05
N GLN A 813 -44.02 87.40 37.38
CA GLN A 813 -44.52 86.10 36.91
C GLN A 813 -43.59 85.48 35.87
N VAL A 814 -43.09 86.26 34.91
CA VAL A 814 -42.13 85.78 33.90
C VAL A 814 -40.80 85.38 34.52
N ILE A 815 -40.29 86.14 35.49
CA ILE A 815 -39.07 85.79 36.22
C ILE A 815 -39.26 84.47 36.98
N THR A 816 -40.39 84.32 37.68
CA THR A 816 -40.70 83.10 38.43
C THR A 816 -40.83 81.89 37.50
N GLN A 817 -41.51 82.06 36.37
CA GLN A 817 -41.62 81.01 35.35
C GLN A 817 -40.25 80.62 34.80
N LYS A 818 -39.43 81.60 34.39
CA LYS A 818 -38.08 81.33 33.85
C LYS A 818 -37.16 80.70 34.88
N HIS A 819 -37.28 81.07 36.15
CA HIS A 819 -36.57 80.42 37.23
C HIS A 819 -36.99 78.94 37.37
N SER A 820 -38.30 78.65 37.35
CA SER A 820 -38.79 77.26 37.41
C SER A 820 -38.32 76.40 36.23
N GLU A 821 -38.36 76.93 35.01
CA GLU A 821 -37.86 76.24 33.80
C GLU A 821 -36.35 75.97 33.90
N SER A 822 -35.59 76.92 34.45
CA SER A 822 -34.14 76.74 34.64
C SER A 822 -33.83 75.67 35.69
N VAL A 823 -34.56 75.65 36.81
CA VAL A 823 -34.40 74.62 37.85
C VAL A 823 -34.70 73.22 37.30
N ASP A 824 -35.77 73.07 36.52
CA ASP A 824 -36.11 71.80 35.87
C ASP A 824 -35.02 71.35 34.90
N TYR A 825 -34.43 72.28 34.14
CA TYR A 825 -33.31 71.99 33.24
C TYR A 825 -32.07 71.49 33.99
N TYR A 826 -31.68 72.19 35.07
CA TYR A 826 -30.53 71.76 35.89
C TYR A 826 -30.77 70.39 36.53
N THR A 827 -31.97 70.13 37.02
CA THR A 827 -32.33 68.82 37.61
C THR A 827 -32.22 67.69 36.57
N ARG A 828 -32.66 67.93 35.33
CA ARG A 828 -32.52 66.95 34.23
C ARG A 828 -31.07 66.74 33.82
N LEU A 829 -30.26 67.80 33.81
CA LEU A 829 -28.84 67.72 33.50
C LEU A 829 -28.09 66.91 34.57
N GLU A 830 -28.39 67.13 35.85
CA GLU A 830 -27.79 66.41 36.97
C GLU A 830 -28.15 64.91 36.93
N ALA A 831 -29.40 64.58 36.58
CA ALA A 831 -29.82 63.20 36.35
C ALA A 831 -29.10 62.53 35.16
N ALA A 832 -28.87 63.27 34.07
CA ALA A 832 -28.13 62.77 32.91
C ALA A 832 -26.65 62.52 33.26
N LEU A 833 -26.01 63.42 34.01
CA LEU A 833 -24.64 63.25 34.49
C LEU A 833 -24.50 62.03 35.41
N ALA A 834 -25.47 61.81 36.30
CA ALA A 834 -25.50 60.62 37.16
C ALA A 834 -25.63 59.32 36.35
N GLN A 835 -26.42 59.32 35.28
CA GLN A 835 -26.52 58.16 34.37
C GLN A 835 -25.22 57.91 33.61
N VAL A 836 -24.55 58.95 33.12
CA VAL A 836 -23.25 58.83 32.44
C VAL A 836 -22.21 58.25 33.38
N ALA A 837 -22.10 58.76 34.61
CA ALA A 837 -21.18 58.22 35.62
C ALA A 837 -21.45 56.73 35.94
N ALA A 838 -22.72 56.33 36.02
CA ALA A 838 -23.09 54.93 36.23
C ALA A 838 -22.73 54.03 35.04
N LEU A 839 -22.84 54.54 33.80
CA LEU A 839 -22.43 53.82 32.59
C LEU A 839 -20.91 53.71 32.48
N GLU A 840 -20.15 54.75 32.82
CA GLU A 840 -18.68 54.72 32.87
C GLU A 840 -18.17 53.71 33.91
N GLN A 841 -18.81 53.64 35.09
CA GLN A 841 -18.49 52.64 36.10
C GLN A 841 -18.79 51.21 35.62
N LYS A 842 -19.89 51.01 34.89
CA LYS A 842 -20.20 49.70 34.29
C LYS A 842 -19.20 49.32 33.20
N LEU A 843 -18.84 50.26 32.32
CA LEU A 843 -17.84 50.04 31.27
C LEU A 843 -16.49 49.63 31.85
N THR A 844 -15.99 50.36 32.85
CA THR A 844 -14.72 50.04 33.52
C THR A 844 -14.76 48.69 34.25
N SER A 845 -15.87 48.36 34.90
CA SER A 845 -16.06 47.02 35.50
C SER A 845 -16.08 45.90 34.46
N ASN A 846 -16.66 46.15 33.28
CA ASN A 846 -16.74 45.17 32.20
C ASN A 846 -15.38 44.98 31.51
N GLU A 847 -14.63 46.07 31.33
CA GLU A 847 -13.24 46.03 30.83
C GLU A 847 -12.33 45.25 31.78
N GLN A 848 -12.45 45.46 33.10
CA GLN A 848 -11.67 44.70 34.09
C GLN A 848 -12.02 43.20 34.08
N GLN A 849 -13.31 42.85 33.97
CA GLN A 849 -13.74 41.45 33.87
C GLN A 849 -13.22 40.79 32.58
N SER A 850 -13.30 41.49 31.45
CA SER A 850 -12.77 41.03 30.16
C SER A 850 -11.26 40.83 30.21
N ALA A 851 -10.51 41.80 30.75
CA ALA A 851 -9.07 41.70 30.91
C ALA A 851 -8.66 40.51 31.81
N GLN A 852 -9.41 40.26 32.89
CA GLN A 852 -9.15 39.13 33.78
C GLN A 852 -9.48 37.79 33.12
N ALA A 853 -10.55 37.70 32.32
CA ALA A 853 -10.88 36.52 31.54
C ALA A 853 -9.78 36.21 30.51
N ILE A 854 -9.35 37.21 29.75
CA ILE A 854 -8.25 37.09 28.76
C ILE A 854 -6.96 36.62 29.45
N ALA A 855 -6.59 37.19 30.60
CA ALA A 855 -5.39 36.78 31.33
C ALA A 855 -5.48 35.32 31.84
N SER A 856 -6.66 34.88 32.30
CA SER A 856 -6.87 33.49 32.73
C SER A 856 -6.76 32.50 31.57
N GLU A 857 -7.29 32.88 30.40
CA GLU A 857 -7.26 32.09 29.19
C GLU A 857 -5.86 32.03 28.57
N GLN A 858 -5.12 33.14 28.58
CA GLN A 858 -3.70 33.17 28.23
C GLN A 858 -2.87 32.22 29.11
N SER A 859 -3.07 32.25 30.44
CA SER A 859 -2.38 31.33 31.36
C SER A 859 -2.75 29.86 31.10
N SER A 860 -4.01 29.58 30.77
CA SER A 860 -4.45 28.23 30.37
C SER A 860 -3.80 27.77 29.07
N ARG A 861 -3.77 28.64 28.05
CA ARG A 861 -3.15 28.39 26.76
C ARG A 861 -1.65 28.15 26.88
N GLU A 862 -0.94 28.89 27.73
CA GLU A 862 0.49 28.67 28.01
C GLU A 862 0.74 27.31 28.68
N LYS A 863 -0.13 26.89 29.62
CA LYS A 863 -0.03 25.56 30.24
C LYS A 863 -0.22 24.45 29.20
N MET A 864 -1.28 24.55 28.39
CA MET A 864 -1.53 23.60 27.31
C MET A 864 -0.40 23.59 26.27
N SER A 865 0.19 24.75 25.95
CA SER A 865 1.33 24.85 25.05
C SER A 865 2.58 24.16 25.62
N ARG A 866 2.84 24.32 26.92
CA ARG A 866 3.95 23.63 27.61
C ARG A 866 3.72 22.11 27.67
N GLU A 867 2.51 21.66 27.92
CA GLU A 867 2.17 20.24 27.89
C GLU A 867 2.26 19.65 26.49
N LEU A 868 1.79 20.35 25.46
CA LEU A 868 1.96 19.96 24.06
C LEU A 868 3.45 19.86 23.69
N GLN A 869 4.27 20.80 24.13
CA GLN A 869 5.71 20.74 23.88
C GLN A 869 6.36 19.55 24.60
N ARG A 870 6.01 19.30 25.86
CA ARG A 870 6.46 18.12 26.61
C ARG A 870 6.04 16.81 25.93
N LEU A 871 4.81 16.75 25.42
CA LEU A 871 4.30 15.58 24.70
C LEU A 871 5.00 15.38 23.36
N LYS A 872 5.30 16.46 22.62
CA LYS A 872 6.10 16.40 21.39
C LYS A 872 7.51 15.90 21.66
N GLU A 873 8.18 16.45 22.67
CA GLU A 873 9.53 16.01 23.09
C GLU A 873 9.53 14.55 23.53
N HIS A 874 8.52 14.10 24.28
CA HIS A 874 8.39 12.71 24.70
C HIS A 874 8.09 11.77 23.52
N LEU A 875 7.23 12.17 22.58
CA LEU A 875 6.95 11.39 21.38
C LEU A 875 8.20 11.26 20.52
N LEU A 876 8.94 12.35 20.35
CA LEU A 876 10.22 12.36 19.62
C LEU A 876 11.26 11.45 20.30
N LEU A 877 11.35 11.47 21.64
CA LEU A 877 12.21 10.54 22.37
C LEU A 877 11.78 9.08 22.22
N ILE A 878 10.47 8.79 22.18
CA ILE A 878 9.96 7.44 21.91
C ILE A 878 10.28 7.01 20.49
N GLU A 879 10.12 7.88 19.50
CA GLU A 879 10.46 7.60 18.11
C GLU A 879 11.96 7.39 17.94
N GLU A 880 12.81 8.20 18.57
CA GLU A 880 14.27 8.02 18.59
C GLU A 880 14.68 6.70 19.28
N THR A 881 14.08 6.37 20.42
CA THR A 881 14.37 5.10 21.11
C THR A 881 13.85 3.88 20.35
N SER A 882 12.68 3.96 19.72
CA SER A 882 12.13 2.90 18.88
C SER A 882 12.95 2.70 17.59
N THR A 883 13.37 3.78 16.94
CA THR A 883 14.20 3.70 15.73
C THR A 883 15.59 3.16 16.04
N THR A 884 16.20 3.56 17.15
CA THR A 884 17.49 3.00 17.59
C THR A 884 17.37 1.53 17.96
N GLU A 885 16.32 1.12 18.68
CA GLU A 885 16.07 -0.28 19.01
C GLU A 885 15.81 -1.12 17.75
N ALA A 886 15.06 -0.60 16.78
CA ALA A 886 14.81 -1.27 15.49
C ALA A 886 16.12 -1.46 14.69
N VAL A 887 16.98 -0.44 14.63
CA VAL A 887 18.30 -0.55 13.98
C VAL A 887 19.20 -1.55 14.70
N GLU A 888 19.18 -1.58 16.03
CA GLU A 888 19.93 -2.60 16.79
C GLU A 888 19.37 -4.01 16.58
N ALA A 889 18.04 -4.16 16.49
CA ALA A 889 17.41 -5.44 16.18
C ALA A 889 17.78 -5.92 14.76
N GLU A 890 17.79 -5.03 13.77
CA GLU A 890 18.24 -5.32 12.40
C GLU A 890 19.72 -5.74 12.38
N LYS A 891 20.59 -5.07 13.17
CA LYS A 891 21.99 -5.49 13.33
C LYS A 891 22.11 -6.89 13.93
N ARG A 892 21.36 -7.20 14.99
CA ARG A 892 21.33 -8.56 15.58
C ARG A 892 20.81 -9.60 14.58
N GLU A 893 19.79 -9.25 13.80
CA GLU A 893 19.24 -10.15 12.79
C GLU A 893 20.24 -10.39 11.65
N THR A 894 20.90 -9.36 11.15
CA THR A 894 21.91 -9.48 10.10
C THR A 894 23.11 -10.30 10.56
N GLU A 895 23.59 -10.13 11.79
CA GLU A 895 24.62 -10.98 12.39
C GLU A 895 24.17 -12.45 12.51
N LEU A 896 22.94 -12.71 12.96
CA LEU A 896 22.40 -14.07 13.04
C LEU A 896 22.23 -14.69 11.64
N ARG A 897 21.74 -13.93 10.66
CA ARG A 897 21.63 -14.38 9.26
C ARG A 897 23.01 -14.71 8.68
N GLU A 898 24.05 -13.94 9.00
CA GLU A 898 25.41 -14.23 8.58
C GLU A 898 25.98 -15.48 9.27
N GLN A 899 25.73 -15.66 10.57
CA GLN A 899 26.08 -16.90 11.29
C GLN A 899 25.37 -18.12 10.70
N ILE A 900 24.07 -18.02 10.39
CA ILE A 900 23.32 -19.07 9.72
C ILE A 900 23.93 -19.39 8.36
N ARG A 901 24.30 -18.38 7.57
CA ARG A 901 24.95 -18.58 6.26
C ARG A 901 26.29 -19.31 6.41
N LEU A 902 27.10 -18.95 7.41
CA LEU A 902 28.37 -19.62 7.71
C LEU A 902 28.15 -21.07 8.15
N LEU A 903 27.19 -21.32 9.03
CA LEU A 903 26.83 -22.67 9.47
C LEU A 903 26.29 -23.52 8.32
N GLN A 904 25.41 -22.97 7.48
CA GLN A 904 24.91 -23.63 6.27
C GLN A 904 26.05 -23.97 5.30
N SER A 905 27.01 -23.05 5.09
CA SER A 905 28.20 -23.33 4.28
C SER A 905 29.03 -24.49 4.86
N SER A 906 29.22 -24.50 6.20
CA SER A 906 29.92 -25.58 6.89
C SER A 906 29.18 -26.92 6.82
N VAL A 907 27.86 -26.92 6.95
CA VAL A 907 27.02 -28.12 6.81
C VAL A 907 27.07 -28.64 5.38
N ASN A 908 26.91 -27.77 4.38
CA ASN A 908 27.03 -28.15 2.97
C ASN A 908 28.43 -28.72 2.65
N ALA A 909 29.48 -28.16 3.25
CA ALA A 909 30.83 -28.70 3.12
C ALA A 909 30.94 -30.10 3.75
N ALA A 910 30.44 -30.27 4.98
CA ALA A 910 30.42 -31.56 5.67
C ALA A 910 29.56 -32.61 4.95
N ASP A 911 28.40 -32.22 4.40
CA ASP A 911 27.53 -33.08 3.59
C ASP A 911 28.22 -33.46 2.28
N SER A 912 28.95 -32.54 1.64
CA SER A 912 29.74 -32.86 0.45
C SER A 912 30.90 -33.82 0.74
N GLU A 913 31.56 -33.69 1.91
CA GLU A 913 32.59 -34.62 2.36
C GLU A 913 32.01 -35.99 2.71
N SER A 914 30.86 -36.01 3.39
CA SER A 914 30.11 -37.24 3.70
C SER A 914 29.63 -37.93 2.42
N ALA A 915 29.09 -37.19 1.45
CA ALA A 915 28.67 -37.73 0.16
C ALA A 915 29.86 -38.30 -0.62
N ARG A 916 31.00 -37.60 -0.67
CA ARG A 916 32.24 -38.13 -1.26
C ARG A 916 32.74 -39.38 -0.53
N SER A 917 32.68 -39.41 0.80
CA SER A 917 33.03 -40.58 1.60
C SER A 917 32.11 -41.77 1.31
N ALA A 918 30.79 -41.53 1.21
CA ALA A 918 29.80 -42.54 0.86
C ALA A 918 29.99 -43.06 -0.58
N GLU A 919 30.31 -42.17 -1.53
CA GLU A 919 30.62 -42.55 -2.91
C GLU A 919 31.91 -43.37 -2.98
N ASN A 920 32.95 -43.02 -2.22
CA ASN A 920 34.17 -43.82 -2.08
C ASN A 920 33.89 -45.20 -1.46
N MET A 921 33.13 -45.27 -0.36
CA MET A 921 32.72 -46.55 0.24
C MET A 921 31.89 -47.39 -0.72
N LYS A 922 31.01 -46.78 -1.51
CA LYS A 922 30.23 -47.46 -2.55
C LYS A 922 31.12 -47.99 -3.68
N ALA A 923 32.13 -47.23 -4.10
CA ALA A 923 33.11 -47.68 -5.08
C ALA A 923 33.94 -48.86 -4.54
N GLU A 924 34.37 -48.80 -3.28
CA GLU A 924 35.06 -49.91 -2.61
C GLU A 924 34.16 -51.15 -2.49
N LEU A 925 32.90 -50.99 -2.08
CA LEU A 925 31.92 -52.09 -2.04
C LEU A 925 31.70 -52.69 -3.42
N SER A 926 31.63 -51.88 -4.48
CA SER A 926 31.48 -52.36 -5.85
C SER A 926 32.71 -53.13 -6.32
N SER A 927 33.92 -52.66 -5.97
CA SER A 927 35.17 -53.38 -6.25
C SER A 927 35.28 -54.69 -5.48
N LEU A 928 34.89 -54.69 -4.19
CA LEU A 928 34.85 -55.91 -3.39
C LEU A 928 33.82 -56.90 -3.94
N GLN A 929 32.64 -56.42 -4.36
CA GLN A 929 31.61 -57.25 -4.99
C GLN A 929 32.12 -57.87 -6.30
N GLU A 930 32.82 -57.10 -7.15
CA GLU A 930 33.45 -57.63 -8.37
C GLU A 930 34.49 -58.72 -8.03
N ARG A 931 35.32 -58.50 -7.01
CA ARG A 931 36.29 -59.51 -6.55
C ARG A 931 35.62 -60.78 -6.01
N VAL A 932 34.47 -60.65 -5.34
CA VAL A 932 33.68 -61.81 -4.90
C VAL A 932 33.13 -62.57 -6.09
N VAL A 933 32.57 -61.88 -7.09
CA VAL A 933 32.06 -62.53 -8.31
C VAL A 933 33.18 -63.29 -9.02
N VAL A 934 34.35 -62.68 -9.22
CA VAL A 934 35.51 -63.36 -9.83
C VAL A 934 35.95 -64.57 -9.00
N ALA A 935 35.91 -64.47 -7.67
CA ALA A 935 36.23 -65.60 -6.80
C ALA A 935 35.19 -66.72 -6.92
N GLU A 936 33.90 -66.39 -6.98
CA GLU A 936 32.80 -67.35 -7.20
C GLU A 936 32.91 -68.05 -8.56
N GLU A 937 33.16 -67.30 -9.64
CA GLU A 937 33.40 -67.85 -10.97
C GLU A 937 34.60 -68.79 -10.96
N SER A 938 35.71 -68.39 -10.33
CA SER A 938 36.90 -69.25 -10.21
C SER A 938 36.62 -70.53 -9.40
N ALA A 939 35.78 -70.44 -8.37
CA ALA A 939 35.40 -71.59 -7.54
C ALA A 939 34.52 -72.57 -8.33
N GLU A 940 33.57 -72.08 -9.12
CA GLU A 940 32.73 -72.91 -9.99
C GLU A 940 33.57 -73.56 -11.11
N ASP A 941 34.56 -72.85 -11.67
CA ASP A 941 35.54 -73.40 -12.61
C ASP A 941 36.35 -74.54 -11.99
N TRP A 942 36.87 -74.36 -10.77
CA TRP A 942 37.58 -75.40 -10.04
C TRP A 942 36.70 -76.61 -9.75
N LYS A 943 35.44 -76.37 -9.37
CA LYS A 943 34.45 -77.42 -9.13
C LYS A 943 34.09 -78.18 -10.40
N SER A 944 33.93 -77.49 -11.53
CA SER A 944 33.72 -78.10 -12.85
C SER A 944 34.92 -78.99 -13.22
N ARG A 945 36.15 -78.47 -13.10
CA ARG A 945 37.38 -79.24 -13.30
C ARG A 945 37.46 -80.46 -12.39
N PHE A 946 37.12 -80.30 -11.12
CA PHE A 946 37.11 -81.40 -10.16
C PHE A 946 36.09 -82.49 -10.55
N GLU A 947 34.87 -82.12 -10.94
CA GLU A 947 33.87 -83.10 -11.41
C GLU A 947 34.29 -83.77 -12.72
N THR A 948 34.93 -83.05 -13.65
CA THR A 948 35.50 -83.69 -14.86
C THR A 948 36.60 -84.69 -14.52
N GLU A 949 37.51 -84.35 -13.61
CA GLU A 949 38.59 -85.22 -13.18
C GLU A 949 38.04 -86.44 -12.42
N LYS A 950 37.03 -86.24 -11.58
CA LYS A 950 36.31 -87.31 -10.89
C LYS A 950 35.60 -88.25 -11.87
N ARG A 951 35.01 -87.73 -12.95
CA ARG A 951 34.42 -88.53 -14.03
C ARG A 951 35.50 -89.33 -14.78
N LEU A 952 36.61 -88.71 -15.17
CA LEU A 952 37.76 -89.40 -15.77
C LEU A 952 38.32 -90.50 -14.86
N ARG A 953 38.40 -90.25 -13.54
CA ARG A 953 38.78 -91.26 -12.55
C ARG A 953 37.78 -92.40 -12.46
N ALA A 954 36.48 -92.12 -12.57
CA ALA A 954 35.46 -93.16 -12.62
C ALA A 954 35.58 -94.00 -13.89
N GLU A 955 35.75 -93.38 -15.06
CA GLU A 955 35.93 -94.06 -16.35
C GLU A 955 37.21 -94.90 -16.39
N THR A 956 38.32 -94.38 -15.86
CA THR A 956 39.58 -95.14 -15.73
C THR A 956 39.45 -96.30 -14.74
N ASN A 957 38.73 -96.12 -13.63
CA ASN A 957 38.42 -97.22 -12.72
C ASN A 957 37.54 -98.28 -13.39
N GLU A 958 36.52 -97.88 -14.17
CA GLU A 958 35.67 -98.80 -14.92
C GLU A 958 36.47 -99.59 -15.97
N ALA A 959 37.35 -98.91 -16.71
CA ALA A 959 38.29 -99.55 -17.63
C ALA A 959 39.23 -100.53 -16.91
N LEU A 960 39.74 -100.15 -15.73
CA LEU A 960 40.58 -101.01 -14.90
C LEU A 960 39.82 -102.22 -14.38
N THR A 961 38.56 -102.07 -13.95
CA THR A 961 37.71 -103.20 -13.58
C THR A 961 37.40 -104.11 -14.76
N SER A 962 37.17 -103.54 -15.95
CA SER A 962 36.96 -104.31 -17.19
C SER A 962 38.21 -105.11 -17.56
N LEU A 963 39.39 -104.50 -17.48
CA LEU A 963 40.66 -105.20 -17.67
C LEU A 963 40.88 -106.28 -16.61
N GLN A 964 40.53 -106.04 -15.35
CA GLN A 964 40.59 -107.06 -14.30
C GLN A 964 39.66 -108.25 -14.60
N VAL A 965 38.46 -108.02 -15.16
CA VAL A 965 37.55 -109.08 -15.60
C VAL A 965 38.20 -109.87 -16.75
N VAL A 966 38.71 -109.20 -17.79
CA VAL A 966 39.39 -109.87 -18.91
C VAL A 966 40.61 -110.66 -18.44
N VAL A 967 41.42 -110.13 -17.53
CA VAL A 967 42.58 -110.87 -16.96
C VAL A 967 42.11 -112.08 -16.16
N ARG A 968 41.01 -111.99 -15.40
CA ARG A 968 40.42 -113.14 -14.73
C ARG A 968 39.91 -114.17 -15.74
N GLU A 969 39.20 -113.76 -16.78
CA GLU A 969 38.72 -114.64 -17.85
C GLU A 969 39.88 -115.35 -18.55
N LEU A 970 40.93 -114.62 -18.94
CA LEU A 970 42.15 -115.18 -19.50
C LEU A 970 42.87 -116.14 -18.54
N SER A 971 42.87 -115.84 -17.24
CA SER A 971 43.44 -116.74 -16.23
C SER A 971 42.61 -118.01 -16.11
N THR A 972 41.27 -117.90 -16.10
CA THR A 972 40.38 -119.07 -16.07
C THR A 972 40.44 -119.89 -17.37
N ASP A 973 40.61 -119.24 -18.52
CA ASP A 973 40.80 -119.92 -19.80
C ASP A 973 42.18 -120.59 -19.86
N HIS A 974 43.22 -119.97 -19.31
CA HIS A 974 44.53 -120.61 -19.16
C HIS A 974 44.47 -121.82 -18.21
N GLU A 975 43.74 -121.71 -17.09
CA GLU A 975 43.47 -122.84 -16.20
C GLU A 975 42.70 -123.98 -16.91
N ARG A 976 41.71 -123.64 -17.75
CA ARG A 976 41.04 -124.64 -18.60
C ARG A 976 41.97 -125.25 -19.64
N GLU A 977 42.74 -124.46 -20.36
CA GLU A 977 43.68 -124.94 -21.38
C GLU A 977 44.76 -125.84 -20.76
N THR A 978 45.28 -125.46 -19.59
CA THR A 978 46.24 -126.29 -18.85
C THR A 978 45.60 -127.58 -18.32
N ALA A 979 44.34 -127.53 -17.86
CA ALA A 979 43.59 -128.73 -17.50
C ALA A 979 43.32 -129.65 -18.71
N ASP A 980 42.93 -129.09 -19.85
CA ASP A 980 42.73 -129.83 -21.11
C ASP A 980 44.05 -130.44 -21.63
N ALA A 981 45.14 -129.68 -21.57
CA ALA A 981 46.47 -130.17 -21.91
C ALA A 981 46.91 -131.29 -20.95
N SER A 982 46.66 -131.15 -19.64
CA SER A 982 46.92 -132.19 -18.65
C SER A 982 46.09 -133.44 -18.90
N HIS A 983 44.80 -133.30 -19.24
CA HIS A 983 43.93 -134.42 -19.61
C HIS A 983 44.43 -135.14 -20.86
N ARG A 984 44.80 -134.40 -21.93
CA ARG A 984 45.41 -134.99 -23.13
C ARG A 984 46.71 -135.72 -22.79
N ASN A 985 47.54 -135.16 -21.92
CA ASN A 985 48.80 -135.78 -21.50
C ASN A 985 48.54 -137.05 -20.68
N MET A 986 47.53 -137.07 -19.82
CA MET A 986 47.09 -138.26 -19.08
C MET A 986 46.52 -139.33 -20.02
N GLU A 987 45.77 -138.93 -21.06
CA GLU A 987 45.27 -139.86 -22.08
C GLU A 987 46.40 -140.45 -22.93
N LEU A 988 47.40 -139.64 -23.29
CA LEU A 988 48.63 -140.09 -23.94
C LEU A 988 49.43 -141.02 -23.04
N GLN A 989 49.58 -140.71 -21.75
CA GLN A 989 50.21 -141.61 -20.77
C GLN A 989 49.47 -142.93 -20.67
N ARG A 990 48.13 -142.92 -20.61
CA ARG A 990 47.30 -144.14 -20.59
C ARG A 990 47.48 -144.96 -21.88
N LYS A 991 47.55 -144.31 -23.05
CA LYS A 991 47.87 -144.98 -24.33
C LYS A 991 49.30 -145.55 -24.34
N ILE A 992 50.27 -144.86 -23.76
CA ILE A 992 51.64 -145.37 -23.60
C ILE A 992 51.64 -146.60 -22.68
N GLU A 993 50.92 -146.56 -21.56
CA GLU A 993 50.78 -147.71 -20.65
C GLU A 993 50.12 -148.90 -21.36
N GLU A 994 49.04 -148.67 -22.10
CA GLU A 994 48.34 -149.71 -22.88
C GLU A 994 49.24 -150.32 -23.96
N LEU A 995 49.95 -149.49 -24.73
CA LEU A 995 50.93 -149.96 -25.72
C LEU A 995 52.10 -150.71 -25.05
N THR A 996 52.54 -150.25 -23.88
CA THR A 996 53.60 -150.92 -23.11
C THR A 996 53.13 -152.30 -22.64
N ALA A 997 51.89 -152.42 -22.16
CA ALA A 997 51.29 -153.71 -21.79
C ALA A 997 51.15 -154.66 -23.00
N VAL A 998 50.79 -154.14 -24.19
CA VAL A 998 50.77 -154.93 -25.43
C VAL A 998 52.19 -155.39 -25.80
N VAL A 999 53.21 -154.54 -25.67
CA VAL A 999 54.61 -154.92 -25.90
C VAL A 999 55.08 -155.97 -24.89
N GLU A 1000 54.71 -155.87 -23.62
CA GLU A 1000 55.01 -156.88 -22.60
C GLU A 1000 54.31 -158.21 -22.89
N ASN A 1001 53.03 -158.17 -23.28
CA ASN A 1001 52.28 -159.37 -23.63
C ASN A 1001 52.85 -160.07 -24.87
N THR A 1002 53.23 -159.31 -25.90
CA THR A 1002 53.90 -159.87 -27.09
C THR A 1002 55.30 -160.38 -26.79
N ARG A 1003 56.05 -159.74 -25.87
CA ARG A 1003 57.30 -160.30 -25.35
C ARG A 1003 57.07 -161.62 -24.62
N ALA A 1004 56.06 -161.71 -23.76
CA ALA A 1004 55.71 -162.94 -23.05
C ALA A 1004 55.28 -164.07 -24.02
N GLU A 1005 54.51 -163.74 -25.06
CA GLU A 1005 54.19 -164.68 -26.14
C GLU A 1005 55.43 -165.12 -26.92
N MET A 1006 56.37 -164.21 -27.18
CA MET A 1006 57.64 -164.52 -27.85
C MET A 1006 58.53 -165.43 -27.00
N GLU A 1007 58.60 -165.19 -25.68
CA GLU A 1007 59.29 -166.08 -24.73
C GLU A 1007 58.61 -167.46 -24.65
N ARG A 1008 57.27 -167.51 -24.62
CA ARG A 1008 56.52 -168.78 -24.66
C ARG A 1008 56.78 -169.56 -25.95
N LEU A 1009 56.75 -168.89 -27.10
CA LEU A 1009 57.07 -169.50 -28.41
C LEU A 1009 58.53 -169.94 -28.49
N SER A 1010 59.45 -169.20 -27.86
CA SER A 1010 60.86 -169.61 -27.76
C SER A 1010 61.02 -170.87 -26.91
N LEU A 1011 60.28 -170.97 -25.79
CA LEU A 1011 60.24 -172.19 -24.96
C LEU A 1011 59.65 -173.38 -25.73
N ASP A 1012 58.51 -173.20 -26.41
CA ASP A 1012 57.92 -174.23 -27.26
C ASP A 1012 58.89 -174.67 -28.36
N LYS A 1013 59.59 -173.73 -29.01
CA LYS A 1013 60.64 -174.03 -29.97
C LYS A 1013 61.76 -174.87 -29.35
N GLN A 1014 62.26 -174.50 -28.17
CA GLN A 1014 63.29 -175.26 -27.45
C GLN A 1014 62.82 -176.70 -27.16
N THR A 1015 61.57 -176.89 -26.71
CA THR A 1015 61.02 -178.23 -26.47
C THR A 1015 60.88 -179.06 -27.75
N MET A 1016 60.52 -178.42 -28.87
CA MET A 1016 60.45 -179.08 -30.17
C MET A 1016 61.85 -179.47 -30.68
N GLU A 1017 62.86 -178.61 -30.47
CA GLU A 1017 64.26 -178.93 -30.76
C GLU A 1017 64.76 -180.12 -29.92
N ASP A 1018 64.44 -180.17 -28.63
CA ASP A 1018 64.79 -181.30 -27.75
C ASP A 1018 64.11 -182.62 -28.17
N LEU A 1019 62.83 -182.57 -28.54
CA LEU A 1019 62.10 -183.74 -29.08
C LEU A 1019 62.70 -184.21 -30.41
N LEU A 1020 63.14 -183.27 -31.26
CA LEU A 1020 63.77 -183.57 -32.54
C LEU A 1020 65.16 -184.19 -32.36
N GLU A 1021 65.92 -183.74 -31.35
CA GLU A 1021 67.21 -184.31 -31.00
C GLU A 1021 67.07 -185.71 -30.38
N SER A 1022 66.05 -185.95 -29.55
CA SER A 1022 65.68 -187.27 -29.05
C SER A 1022 65.27 -188.23 -30.18
N ALA A 1023 64.46 -187.77 -31.12
CA ALA A 1023 64.07 -188.55 -32.30
C ALA A 1023 65.29 -188.87 -33.19
N LYS A 1024 66.21 -187.92 -33.40
CA LYS A 1024 67.48 -188.16 -34.11
C LYS A 1024 68.36 -189.18 -33.39
N SER A 1025 68.50 -189.09 -32.07
CA SER A 1025 69.25 -190.07 -31.26
C SER A 1025 68.64 -191.48 -31.39
N THR A 1026 67.30 -191.57 -31.37
CA THR A 1026 66.58 -192.83 -31.57
C THR A 1026 66.81 -193.39 -32.98
N ILE A 1027 66.76 -192.54 -34.01
CA ILE A 1027 67.07 -192.90 -35.40
C ILE A 1027 68.52 -193.40 -35.52
N ASN A 1028 69.49 -192.68 -34.97
CA ASN A 1028 70.90 -193.11 -35.00
C ASN A 1028 71.14 -194.44 -34.27
N SER A 1029 70.44 -194.70 -33.16
CA SER A 1029 70.52 -196.01 -32.49
C SER A 1029 69.97 -197.15 -33.36
N ARG A 1030 68.87 -196.90 -34.09
CA ARG A 1030 68.28 -197.85 -35.03
C ARG A 1030 69.17 -198.02 -36.26
N GLN A 1031 69.80 -196.95 -36.75
CA GLN A 1031 70.77 -196.99 -37.84
C GLN A 1031 71.98 -197.87 -37.48
N LYS A 1032 72.49 -197.75 -36.24
CA LYS A 1032 73.61 -198.57 -35.74
C LYS A 1032 73.25 -200.04 -35.57
N ILE A 1033 72.02 -200.35 -35.14
CA ILE A 1033 71.51 -201.73 -35.08
C ILE A 1033 71.38 -202.31 -36.50
N VAL A 1034 70.95 -201.49 -37.46
CA VAL A 1034 70.87 -201.88 -38.88
C VAL A 1034 72.27 -202.16 -39.43
N GLU A 1035 73.26 -201.30 -39.20
CA GLU A 1035 74.65 -201.52 -39.61
C GLU A 1035 75.28 -202.77 -38.97
N ASP A 1036 75.05 -203.03 -37.68
CA ASP A 1036 75.56 -204.24 -37.00
C ASP A 1036 74.90 -205.53 -37.54
N LEU A 1037 73.62 -205.48 -37.92
CA LEU A 1037 72.92 -206.59 -38.58
C LEU A 1037 73.40 -206.79 -40.03
N GLU A 1038 73.74 -205.70 -40.74
CA GLU A 1038 74.30 -205.75 -42.08
C GLU A 1038 75.71 -206.36 -42.09
N VAL A 1039 76.57 -206.04 -41.11
CA VAL A 1039 77.91 -206.61 -40.97
C VAL A 1039 77.86 -208.12 -40.61
N GLN A 1040 76.91 -208.54 -39.77
CA GLN A 1040 76.70 -209.97 -39.48
C GLN A 1040 76.16 -210.76 -40.70
N LEU A 1041 75.38 -210.10 -41.57
CA LEU A 1041 74.89 -210.68 -42.81
C LEU A 1041 75.95 -210.73 -43.93
N GLU A 1042 77.03 -209.96 -43.82
CA GLU A 1042 78.15 -209.95 -44.77
C GLU A 1042 79.20 -211.04 -44.45
N GLU A 1043 79.45 -211.35 -43.17
CA GLU A 1043 80.37 -212.43 -42.77
C GLU A 1043 79.85 -213.85 -43.05
N LEU A 1044 78.53 -214.06 -43.04
CA LEU A 1044 77.92 -215.36 -43.36
C LEU A 1044 77.82 -215.65 -44.88
N ARG A 1045 78.15 -214.70 -45.76
CA ARG A 1045 78.11 -214.88 -47.23
C ARG A 1045 79.45 -215.27 -47.87
N ALA A 1046 80.55 -215.30 -47.12
CA ALA A 1046 81.86 -215.74 -47.63
C ALA A 1046 82.04 -217.28 -47.69
N SER A 1047 80.99 -218.08 -47.47
CA SER A 1047 81.05 -219.55 -47.51
C SER A 1047 79.81 -220.23 -48.12
N SER A 1048 79.37 -219.83 -49.32
CA SER A 1048 78.69 -220.73 -50.29
C SER A 1048 78.49 -220.03 -51.64
N ARG A 1049 78.70 -220.76 -52.74
CA ARG A 1049 78.70 -220.28 -54.13
C ARG A 1049 77.37 -220.60 -54.85
N LEU A 1050 77.01 -219.69 -55.78
CA LEU A 1050 76.21 -219.82 -57.01
C LEU A 1050 74.68 -219.60 -57.00
N SER A 1051 74.29 -218.52 -57.71
CA SER A 1051 73.32 -218.47 -58.84
C SER A 1051 71.80 -218.37 -58.58
N THR A 1052 71.17 -217.57 -59.46
CA THR A 1052 69.75 -217.36 -59.84
C THR A 1052 68.94 -216.36 -59.00
N GLU A 1053 68.47 -215.21 -59.51
CA GLU A 1053 67.79 -214.81 -60.76
C GLU A 1053 66.27 -215.01 -60.73
N SER A 1054 65.55 -213.99 -61.24
CA SER A 1054 64.10 -213.87 -61.47
C SER A 1054 63.29 -213.20 -60.36
N TYR A 1055 62.72 -212.03 -60.68
CA TYR A 1055 61.26 -211.91 -60.67
C TYR A 1055 60.79 -211.11 -61.89
N ARG A 1056 60.25 -211.87 -62.84
CA ARG A 1056 59.43 -211.40 -63.96
C ARG A 1056 58.02 -211.10 -63.46
N ILE A 1057 57.39 -210.08 -64.04
CA ILE A 1057 55.92 -209.99 -64.07
C ILE A 1057 55.45 -210.70 -65.34
N ASP A 1058 54.63 -211.74 -65.18
CA ASP A 1058 54.05 -212.52 -66.27
C ASP A 1058 52.90 -211.76 -66.96
N ASP A 1059 52.84 -211.85 -68.31
CA ASP A 1059 51.79 -211.29 -69.18
C ASP A 1059 50.37 -211.77 -68.76
N ALA A 1060 50.27 -212.93 -68.12
CA ALA A 1060 49.01 -213.47 -67.58
C ALA A 1060 48.46 -212.63 -66.40
N THR A 1061 49.32 -212.08 -65.55
CA THR A 1061 48.94 -211.26 -64.39
C THR A 1061 48.56 -209.85 -64.79
N LEU A 1062 49.26 -209.28 -65.79
CA LEU A 1062 48.93 -207.97 -66.35
C LEU A 1062 47.60 -208.02 -67.12
N ARG A 1063 47.37 -209.08 -67.91
CA ARG A 1063 46.08 -209.32 -68.56
C ARG A 1063 44.95 -209.52 -67.56
N GLN A 1064 45.17 -210.21 -66.44
CA GLN A 1064 44.15 -210.39 -65.41
C GLN A 1064 43.76 -209.05 -64.74
N LEU A 1065 44.70 -208.13 -64.51
CA LEU A 1065 44.44 -206.79 -63.98
C LEU A 1065 43.71 -205.88 -64.99
N PHE A 1066 44.07 -205.95 -66.28
CA PHE A 1066 43.33 -205.24 -67.33
C PHE A 1066 41.93 -205.84 -67.56
N LEU A 1067 41.77 -207.16 -67.54
CA LEU A 1067 40.47 -207.81 -67.66
C LEU A 1067 39.58 -207.48 -66.45
N SER A 1068 40.16 -207.43 -65.24
CA SER A 1068 39.46 -207.01 -64.03
C SER A 1068 38.98 -205.55 -64.14
N TYR A 1069 39.76 -204.67 -64.76
CA TYR A 1069 39.34 -203.28 -65.00
C TYR A 1069 38.19 -203.16 -66.02
N PHE A 1070 38.18 -203.95 -67.10
CA PHE A 1070 37.11 -203.92 -68.10
C PHE A 1070 35.84 -204.68 -67.70
N THR A 1071 35.94 -205.68 -66.83
CA THR A 1071 34.82 -206.52 -66.37
C THR A 1071 34.27 -206.16 -64.99
N ALA A 1072 34.97 -205.34 -64.20
CA ALA A 1072 34.47 -204.89 -62.90
C ALA A 1072 33.29 -203.90 -63.05
N PRO A 1073 32.31 -203.96 -62.12
CA PRO A 1073 31.25 -202.95 -62.01
C PRO A 1073 31.86 -201.57 -61.70
N VAL A 1074 31.16 -200.52 -62.16
CA VAL A 1074 31.70 -199.16 -62.35
C VAL A 1074 32.28 -198.56 -61.07
N ASP A 1075 31.78 -198.99 -59.93
CA ASP A 1075 32.14 -198.61 -58.57
C ASP A 1075 33.51 -199.14 -58.09
N LYS A 1076 34.08 -200.17 -58.73
CA LYS A 1076 35.39 -200.75 -58.33
C LYS A 1076 36.54 -200.41 -59.28
N ARG A 1077 36.27 -199.73 -60.39
CA ARG A 1077 37.29 -199.41 -61.41
C ARG A 1077 38.31 -198.38 -60.92
N ALA A 1078 37.88 -197.47 -60.04
CA ALA A 1078 38.75 -196.45 -59.43
C ALA A 1078 39.86 -197.08 -58.56
N ASP A 1079 39.49 -198.05 -57.74
CA ASP A 1079 40.43 -198.74 -56.84
C ASP A 1079 41.40 -199.62 -57.63
N ILE A 1080 40.94 -200.27 -58.69
CA ILE A 1080 41.79 -201.08 -59.58
C ILE A 1080 42.79 -200.20 -60.36
N ALA A 1081 42.40 -198.97 -60.74
CA ALA A 1081 43.30 -198.01 -61.40
C ALA A 1081 44.40 -197.48 -60.46
N LEU A 1082 44.07 -197.20 -59.20
CA LEU A 1082 45.03 -196.83 -58.15
C LEU A 1082 46.00 -197.98 -57.85
N LEU A 1083 45.51 -199.23 -57.87
CA LEU A 1083 46.35 -200.42 -57.70
C LEU A 1083 47.32 -200.64 -58.88
N LEU A 1084 46.87 -200.43 -60.12
CA LEU A 1084 47.72 -200.46 -61.33
C LEU A 1084 48.83 -199.40 -61.26
N ALA A 1085 48.52 -198.18 -60.81
CA ALA A 1085 49.50 -197.11 -60.67
C ALA A 1085 50.56 -197.39 -59.57
N SER A 1086 50.16 -198.08 -58.50
CA SER A 1086 51.06 -198.47 -57.40
C SER A 1086 51.97 -199.65 -57.76
N ILE A 1087 51.54 -200.58 -58.62
CA ILE A 1087 52.32 -201.76 -59.01
C ILE A 1087 53.35 -201.41 -60.11
N LEU A 1088 53.07 -200.39 -60.93
CA LEU A 1088 53.94 -199.92 -62.02
C LEU A 1088 54.93 -198.82 -61.61
N GLU A 1089 55.08 -198.55 -60.31
CA GLU A 1089 56.04 -197.58 -59.75
C GLU A 1089 55.97 -196.16 -60.37
N TYR A 1090 54.77 -195.60 -60.49
CA TYR A 1090 54.63 -194.22 -60.98
C TYR A 1090 55.23 -193.21 -59.97
N PRO A 1091 56.02 -192.23 -60.42
CA PRO A 1091 56.55 -191.16 -59.55
C PRO A 1091 55.41 -190.32 -58.93
N PRO A 1092 55.63 -189.71 -57.75
CA PRO A 1092 54.57 -189.05 -56.97
C PRO A 1092 53.82 -187.95 -57.74
N GLU A 1093 54.45 -187.31 -58.71
CA GLU A 1093 53.83 -186.29 -59.58
C GLU A 1093 52.78 -186.88 -60.55
N ASP A 1094 52.93 -188.12 -60.99
CA ASP A 1094 51.98 -188.79 -61.89
C ASP A 1094 50.89 -189.53 -61.13
N MET A 1095 51.16 -189.96 -59.89
CA MET A 1095 50.13 -190.45 -58.96
C MET A 1095 49.09 -189.37 -58.61
N GLU A 1096 49.47 -188.09 -58.53
CA GLU A 1096 48.53 -186.98 -58.36
C GLU A 1096 47.67 -186.75 -59.61
N LYS A 1097 48.20 -186.97 -60.82
CA LYS A 1097 47.43 -186.87 -62.08
C LYS A 1097 46.37 -187.98 -62.21
N VAL A 1098 46.67 -189.20 -61.74
CA VAL A 1098 45.70 -190.31 -61.69
C VAL A 1098 44.59 -190.04 -60.66
N ARG A 1099 44.92 -189.46 -59.49
CA ARG A 1099 43.91 -189.03 -58.49
C ARG A 1099 42.99 -187.92 -59.02
N HIS A 1100 43.54 -186.98 -59.79
CA HIS A 1100 42.77 -185.89 -60.39
C HIS A 1100 41.89 -186.31 -61.57
N ALA A 1101 42.17 -187.44 -62.23
CA ALA A 1101 41.38 -187.97 -63.36
C ALA A 1101 40.23 -188.90 -62.93
N VAL A 1102 40.29 -189.49 -61.73
CA VAL A 1102 39.28 -190.44 -61.21
C VAL A 1102 38.29 -189.80 -60.24
N SER A 1103 38.62 -188.64 -59.66
CA SER A 1103 37.69 -187.80 -58.89
C SER A 1103 37.72 -186.36 -59.42
N GLY A 1104 36.89 -186.07 -60.41
CA GLY A 1104 36.78 -184.74 -60.98
C GLY A 1104 36.05 -183.75 -60.06
N ARG A 1105 36.72 -182.66 -59.64
CA ARG A 1105 36.28 -181.25 -59.82
C ARG A 1105 37.27 -180.22 -59.24
N THR A 1106 37.88 -179.48 -60.19
CA THR A 1106 38.29 -178.05 -60.19
C THR A 1106 39.41 -177.50 -59.29
N PRO A 1107 40.52 -177.03 -59.91
CA PRO A 1107 41.42 -175.98 -59.44
C PRO A 1107 41.17 -174.62 -60.16
N SER A 1108 41.39 -173.49 -59.47
CA SER A 1108 41.87 -172.23 -60.10
C SER A 1108 42.45 -171.26 -59.05
N LYS A 1109 43.74 -171.01 -59.18
CA LYS A 1109 44.59 -170.04 -58.45
C LYS A 1109 44.99 -168.93 -59.44
N LYS A 1110 45.38 -167.76 -58.92
CA LYS A 1110 45.97 -166.55 -59.57
C LYS A 1110 44.95 -165.47 -59.97
N ARG A 1111 45.14 -164.18 -59.71
CA ARG A 1111 46.39 -163.42 -59.51
C ARG A 1111 46.07 -162.10 -58.78
N GLN A 1112 46.81 -161.82 -57.71
CA GLN A 1112 46.92 -160.51 -57.06
C GLN A 1112 47.85 -159.62 -57.89
N SER A 1113 47.44 -158.37 -58.16
CA SER A 1113 48.30 -157.24 -58.53
C SER A 1113 47.42 -156.02 -58.84
N GLY A 1114 47.91 -154.84 -58.49
CA GLY A 1114 47.51 -153.60 -59.15
C GLY A 1114 47.07 -152.51 -58.19
N GLY A 1115 48.03 -151.86 -57.54
CA GLY A 1115 48.54 -150.56 -58.01
C GLY A 1115 47.50 -149.46 -58.30
N ILE A 1116 47.72 -148.20 -57.99
CA ILE A 1116 48.95 -147.42 -57.96
C ILE A 1116 48.52 -146.03 -57.45
N SER A 1117 49.34 -145.36 -56.64
CA SER A 1117 49.84 -144.04 -57.06
C SER A 1117 51.05 -143.60 -56.27
N LEU A 1118 52.18 -143.59 -56.97
CA LEU A 1118 53.42 -142.90 -56.65
C LEU A 1118 53.17 -141.41 -56.27
N ALA A 1119 52.05 -140.82 -56.69
CA ALA A 1119 51.63 -139.47 -56.31
C ALA A 1119 51.22 -139.33 -54.83
N GLU A 1120 50.73 -140.40 -54.20
CA GLU A 1120 50.25 -140.38 -52.81
C GLU A 1120 51.40 -140.62 -51.81
N GLN A 1121 52.49 -141.25 -52.27
CA GLN A 1121 53.79 -141.24 -51.59
C GLN A 1121 54.58 -139.94 -51.84
N PHE A 1122 54.38 -139.24 -52.97
CA PHE A 1122 54.94 -137.89 -53.19
C PHE A 1122 54.30 -136.82 -52.28
N ILE A 1123 52.99 -136.92 -51.99
CA ILE A 1123 52.30 -135.99 -51.08
C ILE A 1123 52.71 -136.21 -49.61
N ARG A 1124 52.97 -137.45 -49.19
CA ARG A 1124 53.54 -137.76 -47.85
C ARG A 1124 55.05 -137.60 -47.74
N PHE A 1125 55.75 -137.37 -48.85
CA PHE A 1125 57.17 -136.97 -48.87
C PHE A 1125 57.32 -135.45 -48.71
N LEU A 1126 56.40 -134.65 -49.28
CA LEU A 1126 56.37 -133.19 -49.13
C LEU A 1126 56.00 -132.69 -47.73
N GLU A 1127 55.42 -133.54 -46.88
CA GLU A 1127 55.02 -133.18 -45.51
C GLU A 1127 56.09 -133.47 -44.44
N ASN A 1128 57.22 -134.13 -44.78
CA ASN A 1128 58.21 -134.58 -43.78
C ASN A 1128 59.69 -134.23 -44.07
N GLU A 1129 60.01 -133.44 -45.09
CA GLU A 1129 61.29 -132.70 -45.12
C GLU A 1129 61.13 -131.40 -44.33
N SER A 1130 61.63 -131.44 -43.11
CA SER A 1130 61.84 -130.27 -42.27
C SER A 1130 62.92 -129.36 -42.86
N GLU A 1131 62.91 -128.10 -42.40
CA GLU A 1131 64.06 -127.18 -42.37
C GLU A 1131 64.37 -126.35 -43.62
N SER A 1132 63.65 -125.23 -43.71
CA SER A 1132 64.36 -123.96 -43.55
C SER A 1132 63.85 -123.26 -42.30
N ALA A 1133 64.61 -123.42 -41.22
CA ALA A 1133 64.64 -122.49 -40.12
C ALA A 1133 65.00 -121.09 -40.62
N SER A 1134 64.31 -120.06 -40.13
CA SER A 1134 64.87 -118.91 -39.40
C SER A 1134 63.91 -117.72 -39.55
N THR A 1135 62.94 -117.48 -38.67
CA THR A 1135 63.05 -116.78 -37.37
C THR A 1135 61.59 -116.65 -36.87
N ALA A 1136 61.24 -117.23 -35.72
CA ALA A 1136 61.08 -116.58 -34.41
C ALA A 1136 59.85 -115.61 -34.29
N PRO A 1137 59.16 -115.59 -33.13
CA PRO A 1137 57.70 -115.49 -33.05
C PRO A 1137 57.21 -114.18 -32.39
N HIS A 1138 55.88 -114.03 -32.33
CA HIS A 1138 55.07 -113.12 -31.50
C HIS A 1138 54.74 -111.69 -32.02
N LEU A 1139 53.43 -111.46 -32.20
CA LEU A 1139 52.72 -110.19 -31.93
C LEU A 1139 53.03 -109.72 -30.48
N PRO A 1140 52.93 -108.43 -30.07
CA PRO A 1140 52.71 -107.13 -30.75
C PRO A 1140 53.84 -106.10 -30.42
N VAL A 1141 53.73 -104.81 -30.81
CA VAL A 1141 54.25 -103.57 -30.13
C VAL A 1141 54.25 -102.34 -31.08
N ALA A 1142 53.67 -101.21 -30.63
CA ALA A 1142 53.74 -99.85 -31.21
C ALA A 1142 55.08 -99.14 -30.86
N PRO A 1143 55.31 -97.80 -30.90
CA PRO A 1143 54.87 -96.65 -31.72
C PRO A 1143 56.09 -95.86 -32.32
N ARG A 1144 55.89 -94.71 -33.01
CA ARG A 1144 56.69 -93.43 -32.96
C ARG A 1144 56.03 -92.36 -33.87
N GLU A 1145 55.38 -91.32 -33.31
CA GLU A 1145 55.87 -89.92 -33.09
C GLU A 1145 56.01 -89.12 -34.42
N SER A 1146 55.42 -87.93 -34.64
CA SER A 1146 55.23 -86.76 -33.77
C SER A 1146 54.07 -85.81 -34.22
N THR A 1147 53.50 -85.10 -33.25
CA THR A 1147 52.48 -84.01 -33.19
C THR A 1147 52.83 -82.70 -33.95
N PRO A 1148 52.03 -81.59 -34.00
CA PRO A 1148 50.79 -81.19 -33.26
C PRO A 1148 49.64 -80.52 -34.08
N GLY A 1149 48.48 -80.27 -33.44
CA GLY A 1149 47.32 -79.49 -33.96
C GLY A 1149 47.50 -77.95 -33.93
N PRO A 1150 46.45 -77.08 -33.85
CA PRO A 1150 44.98 -77.29 -33.83
C PRO A 1150 44.15 -76.32 -34.72
N SER A 1151 42.80 -76.42 -34.68
CA SER A 1151 41.80 -75.31 -34.57
C SER A 1151 40.53 -75.55 -35.41
N ILE A 1152 39.36 -75.58 -34.73
CA ILE A 1152 38.02 -75.73 -35.32
C ILE A 1152 37.14 -74.55 -34.86
N THR A 1153 36.35 -74.11 -35.84
CA THR A 1153 35.31 -73.08 -35.99
C THR A 1153 34.07 -73.13 -35.06
N PRO A 1154 33.29 -72.03 -34.98
CA PRO A 1154 31.90 -72.01 -34.52
C PRO A 1154 30.86 -71.80 -35.66
N PRO A 1155 29.55 -72.05 -35.43
CA PRO A 1155 28.46 -71.56 -36.27
C PRO A 1155 27.47 -70.62 -35.55
N THR A 1156 26.65 -69.95 -36.36
CA THR A 1156 25.58 -68.96 -36.09
C THR A 1156 24.17 -69.58 -36.13
N LEU A 1157 23.18 -68.93 -35.45
CA LEU A 1157 21.81 -68.53 -35.92
C LEU A 1157 20.67 -68.58 -34.85
N ASN A 1158 20.07 -67.40 -34.56
CA ASN A 1158 18.61 -67.05 -34.38
C ASN A 1158 17.71 -67.73 -33.28
N PRO A 1159 16.41 -67.35 -33.04
CA PRO A 1159 15.66 -66.05 -33.01
C PRO A 1159 14.49 -65.89 -31.94
N THR A 1160 13.96 -64.65 -31.73
CA THR A 1160 12.54 -64.20 -31.42
C THR A 1160 11.72 -64.71 -30.17
N PRO A 1161 10.48 -64.23 -29.84
CA PRO A 1161 9.90 -62.86 -29.63
C PRO A 1161 8.89 -62.72 -28.43
N SER A 1162 8.22 -61.54 -28.30
CA SER A 1162 6.79 -61.24 -27.91
C SER A 1162 6.42 -60.37 -26.65
N GLN A 1163 5.96 -59.12 -26.91
CA GLN A 1163 4.76 -58.31 -26.46
C GLN A 1163 4.22 -58.23 -24.99
N PRO A 1164 3.28 -57.30 -24.59
CA PRO A 1164 2.78 -56.00 -25.15
C PRO A 1164 2.43 -54.82 -24.14
N ASN A 1165 2.13 -53.61 -24.69
CA ASN A 1165 1.23 -52.45 -24.33
C ASN A 1165 1.16 -51.86 -22.88
N ASN A 1166 0.99 -50.55 -22.59
CA ASN A 1166 0.22 -49.47 -23.25
C ASN A 1166 0.53 -48.02 -22.70
N THR A 1167 0.36 -47.01 -23.58
CA THR A 1167 -0.18 -45.61 -23.40
C THR A 1167 0.58 -44.39 -22.81
N THR A 1168 0.45 -43.27 -23.58
CA THR A 1168 0.52 -41.80 -23.28
C THR A 1168 1.91 -41.15 -23.17
N GLY A 1169 2.31 -40.05 -23.83
CA GLY A 1169 1.74 -39.07 -24.77
C GLY A 1169 2.67 -37.82 -24.86
N GLY A 1170 2.69 -37.10 -26.00
CA GLY A 1170 3.29 -35.74 -26.18
C GLY A 1170 4.78 -35.70 -26.62
N VAL A 1171 5.15 -35.34 -27.86
CA VAL A 1171 5.33 -33.96 -28.44
C VAL A 1171 6.40 -33.16 -27.67
N THR A 1172 7.47 -32.54 -28.20
CA THR A 1172 8.22 -32.44 -29.47
C THR A 1172 9.52 -31.66 -29.12
N ILE A 1173 10.52 -31.71 -30.01
CA ILE A 1173 11.66 -30.78 -30.19
C ILE A 1173 12.97 -31.22 -29.53
N LEU A 1174 13.94 -31.57 -30.38
CA LEU A 1174 15.25 -30.92 -30.42
C LEU A 1174 15.82 -31.06 -31.84
N VAL A 1175 15.66 -29.99 -32.62
CA VAL A 1175 16.78 -29.09 -32.90
C VAL A 1175 16.51 -27.82 -32.11
#